data_AF-A0A7C3K8W0-F1
#
_entry.id   AF-A0A7C3K8W0-F1
#
_cell.length_a   1.000
_cell.length_b   1.000
_cell.length_c   1.000
_cell.angle_alpha   90.00
_cell.angle_beta   90.00
_cell.angle_gamma   90.00
#
_symmetry.space_group_name_H-M   'P 1'
#
loop_
_entity.id
_entity.type
_entity.pdbx_description
1 polymer ?
#
loop_
_entity_poly.entity_id
_entity_poly.type
_entity_poly.pdbx_seq_one_letter_code
_entity_poly.pdbx_strand_id
1 'polypeptide(L)'
;MNDGDGSLSTQPQPGGGSAGAAGFSGAQSAAQSLAVLGDIERHLQALNALRAEWEQQSAEQLRRESALRELESQLRERALAIEHREREEESRRAELQREAESAKARAEELDRQAQHLSEREAALNGRLADVQRLETEVLAKLDAAAAKESSLGEREASLAATARALEEREQELARRSAEVQQREAAAGEEDRQARETVKALRQRLEEMQHEIAEAEQRIDEERQHWHMSVRDAESRVVLLQGQTEELRGELSQWKSRAEQAESALKASQQSGEILAKLRLDAAEQGQAVQRLEAELARVKAELTEANDTAAMLRQRLAAHGRTEQSLNEETARQISERDAQIAELREQLAQARSAAERLQRERSSLEDTRTGLEAELQRRERELTEHIAASRTNGRSREWNELRKRRLIRCRDLLHERATKLLLAKKSLAKRDEDLKAAAARLQAEAEQERNRLVSLRKELEQRKAALEAQLERAASAKKKGLAGLSVFALVASLVLAGAACWLLSGRVMPATYLSAVTIAIDPRGANPTSEQVEAWQGYHERLLGDPQFLEKAAERMKARGFKELSTPSDVRRHFEVFGDTASPSPGELTISLRGRGGDRTARILETYATALVSLANSTRDMRSDKSSTVIAARAEADEQPLEDPRMAVFGAMFGAASALVLITFVLVWRKVGKTSTAAAGVRGGSEDEAVLIDLPGEAAPAEAEAPRKMTAR
;
A
#
# COMPACT_ATOMS: atom_id res chain seq x y z
N MET A 1 39.10 65.37 54.08
CA MET A 1 37.75 65.38 53.47
C MET A 1 36.84 64.63 54.42
N ASN A 2 36.04 65.18 55.33
CA ASN A 2 35.60 66.53 55.73
C ASN A 2 35.35 66.41 57.25
N ASP A 3 35.91 67.22 58.14
CA ASP A 3 35.60 68.62 58.51
C ASP A 3 34.50 68.79 59.58
N GLY A 4 34.82 69.60 60.60
CA GLY A 4 33.92 70.18 61.61
C GLY A 4 34.19 69.68 63.03
N ASP A 5 35.17 70.16 63.81
CA ASP A 5 35.53 71.54 64.22
C ASP A 5 34.53 72.20 65.19
N GLY A 6 35.04 72.69 66.32
CA GLY A 6 34.24 73.23 67.44
C GLY A 6 35.02 73.43 68.75
N SER A 7 36.06 74.26 68.70
CA SER A 7 36.85 74.76 69.84
C SER A 7 36.12 75.78 70.70
N LEU A 8 36.56 75.95 71.97
CA LEU A 8 36.65 77.18 72.81
C LEU A 8 36.91 76.71 74.27
N SER A 9 38.15 76.62 74.80
CA SER A 9 39.09 77.68 75.20
C SER A 9 38.51 78.73 76.16
N THR A 10 38.87 78.68 77.45
CA THR A 10 39.49 79.82 78.18
C THR A 10 40.14 79.36 79.50
N GLN A 11 41.19 80.09 79.86
CA GLN A 11 42.35 79.76 80.68
C GLN A 11 42.23 80.38 82.12
N PRO A 12 43.28 80.50 82.96
CA PRO A 12 43.22 80.29 84.42
C PRO A 12 43.40 81.60 85.25
N GLN A 13 43.40 81.54 86.59
CA GLN A 13 44.31 82.33 87.44
C GLN A 13 44.31 81.93 88.94
N PRO A 14 45.44 82.15 89.67
CA PRO A 14 45.59 82.01 91.13
C PRO A 14 45.79 83.36 91.88
N GLY A 15 45.72 83.32 93.23
CA GLY A 15 46.13 84.38 94.19
C GLY A 15 45.33 84.27 95.50
N GLY A 16 45.79 84.47 96.74
CA GLY A 16 47.04 85.00 97.30
C GLY A 16 46.75 86.08 98.37
N GLY A 17 46.99 85.80 99.67
CA GLY A 17 47.12 86.76 100.81
C GLY A 17 45.82 87.31 101.44
N SER A 18 45.72 87.84 102.69
CA SER A 18 46.65 88.13 103.82
C SER A 18 45.86 88.80 105.00
N ALA A 19 46.38 88.70 106.24
CA ALA A 19 46.19 89.55 107.46
C ALA A 19 44.81 89.54 108.18
N GLY A 20 44.65 89.61 109.52
CA GLY A 20 45.51 89.97 110.67
C GLY A 20 44.98 91.22 111.38
N ALA A 21 44.58 91.16 112.67
CA ALA A 21 44.56 92.31 113.62
C ALA A 21 44.08 91.93 115.05
N ALA A 22 44.73 92.54 116.05
CA ALA A 22 44.46 92.50 117.49
C ALA A 22 43.86 93.84 117.99
N GLY A 23 43.36 93.88 119.24
CA GLY A 23 42.93 95.11 119.92
C GLY A 23 42.88 94.97 121.45
N PHE A 24 43.39 95.98 122.16
CA PHE A 24 43.67 96.10 123.60
C PHE A 24 43.02 97.37 124.20
N SER A 25 43.05 97.52 125.54
CA SER A 25 42.75 98.70 126.40
C SER A 25 41.32 98.76 126.99
N GLY A 26 41.04 99.04 128.28
CA GLY A 26 41.83 99.45 129.46
C GLY A 26 40.99 100.37 130.38
N ALA A 27 41.09 100.27 131.73
CA ALA A 27 41.03 101.40 132.70
C ALA A 27 40.89 100.97 134.20
N GLN A 28 41.86 101.42 135.03
CA GLN A 28 41.76 102.03 136.39
C GLN A 28 41.10 101.26 137.57
N SER A 29 41.52 101.33 138.85
CA SER A 29 42.48 102.19 139.57
C SER A 29 42.69 101.68 141.03
N ALA A 30 43.95 101.62 141.48
CA ALA A 30 44.49 102.00 142.81
C ALA A 30 43.90 101.43 144.13
N ALA A 31 44.09 100.13 144.38
CA ALA A 31 44.25 99.55 145.73
C ALA A 31 45.38 98.49 145.70
N GLN A 32 46.56 98.98 145.32
CA GLN A 32 47.52 98.33 144.43
C GLN A 32 48.79 97.83 145.13
N SER A 33 48.69 97.37 146.38
CA SER A 33 49.88 96.99 147.17
C SER A 33 49.75 95.68 147.97
N LEU A 34 48.55 95.08 148.06
CA LEU A 34 48.34 93.73 148.58
C LEU A 34 47.82 92.73 147.52
N ALA A 35 47.38 93.22 146.34
CA ALA A 35 47.03 92.40 145.18
C ALA A 35 48.26 91.90 144.39
N VAL A 36 49.42 92.57 144.54
CA VAL A 36 50.65 92.29 143.76
C VAL A 36 51.22 90.89 144.02
N LEU A 37 51.05 90.32 145.23
CA LEU A 37 51.47 88.94 145.51
C LEU A 37 50.48 87.89 144.96
N GLY A 38 49.18 88.18 144.94
CA GLY A 38 48.18 87.32 144.30
C GLY A 38 48.17 87.40 142.77
N ASP A 39 48.65 88.51 142.19
CA ASP A 39 48.82 88.67 140.74
C ASP A 39 50.06 87.92 140.22
N ILE A 40 51.14 87.79 141.01
CA ILE A 40 52.29 86.96 140.64
C ILE A 40 51.89 85.47 140.62
N GLU A 41 51.10 85.01 141.59
CA GLU A 41 50.62 83.62 141.61
C GLU A 41 49.64 83.33 140.48
N ARG A 42 48.76 84.29 140.15
CA ARG A 42 47.88 84.21 138.96
C ARG A 42 48.66 84.26 137.64
N HIS A 43 49.75 85.02 137.55
CA HIS A 43 50.62 85.03 136.35
C HIS A 43 51.41 83.74 136.19
N LEU A 44 51.87 83.11 137.27
CA LEU A 44 52.50 81.78 137.20
C LEU A 44 51.50 80.69 136.81
N GLN A 45 50.27 80.75 137.33
CA GLN A 45 49.19 79.85 136.88
C GLN A 45 48.81 80.08 135.42
N ALA A 46 48.76 81.34 134.96
CA ALA A 46 48.51 81.67 133.55
C ALA A 46 49.64 81.21 132.62
N LEU A 47 50.90 81.32 133.05
CA LEU A 47 52.04 80.80 132.28
C LEU A 47 52.06 79.28 132.22
N ASN A 48 51.68 78.58 133.30
CA ASN A 48 51.51 77.13 133.29
C ASN A 48 50.32 76.70 132.40
N ALA A 49 49.22 77.46 132.38
CA ALA A 49 48.10 77.23 131.48
C ALA A 49 48.50 77.44 130.01
N LEU A 50 49.21 78.53 129.68
CA LEU A 50 49.73 78.79 128.33
C LEU A 50 50.72 77.72 127.89
N ARG A 51 51.57 77.22 128.81
CA ARG A 51 52.47 76.11 128.51
C ARG A 51 51.71 74.81 128.23
N ALA A 52 50.68 74.50 129.02
CA ALA A 52 49.82 73.34 128.78
C ALA A 52 49.05 73.47 127.45
N GLU A 53 48.55 74.67 127.13
CA GLU A 53 47.91 74.95 125.83
C GLU A 53 48.91 74.80 124.68
N TRP A 54 50.15 75.25 124.84
CA TRP A 54 51.19 75.11 123.82
C TRP A 54 51.62 73.64 123.64
N GLU A 55 51.76 72.89 124.73
CA GLU A 55 52.01 71.44 124.69
C GLU A 55 50.83 70.68 124.06
N GLN A 56 49.59 71.12 124.31
CA GLN A 56 48.39 70.55 123.67
C GLN A 56 48.32 70.89 122.18
N GLN A 57 48.60 72.13 121.80
CA GLN A 57 48.62 72.56 120.39
C GLN A 57 49.74 71.90 119.61
N SER A 58 50.93 71.77 120.19
CA SER A 58 52.05 71.06 119.55
C SER A 58 51.76 69.56 119.41
N ALA A 59 51.15 68.93 120.42
CA ALA A 59 50.69 67.54 120.32
C ALA A 59 49.59 67.36 119.26
N GLU A 60 48.68 68.33 119.13
CA GLU A 60 47.63 68.31 118.11
C GLU A 60 48.20 68.51 116.71
N GLN A 61 49.16 69.43 116.53
CA GLN A 61 49.86 69.60 115.25
C GLN A 61 50.62 68.33 114.86
N LEU A 62 51.31 67.68 115.81
CA LEU A 62 52.01 66.43 115.53
C LEU A 62 51.02 65.31 115.13
N ARG A 63 49.85 65.23 115.78
CA ARG A 63 48.78 64.29 115.38
C ARG A 63 48.22 64.58 114.00
N ARG A 64 48.04 65.86 113.64
CA ARG A 64 47.60 66.28 112.30
C ARG A 64 48.65 65.94 111.25
N GLU A 65 49.93 66.17 111.53
CA GLU A 65 51.02 65.80 110.63
C GLU A 65 51.14 64.29 110.45
N SER A 66 50.99 63.50 111.52
CA SER A 66 50.99 62.04 111.41
C SER A 66 49.79 61.53 110.60
N ALA A 67 48.60 62.11 110.82
CA ALA A 67 47.41 61.76 110.05
C ALA A 67 47.53 62.12 108.57
N LEU A 68 48.13 63.28 108.25
CA LEU A 68 48.40 63.66 106.86
C LEU A 68 49.40 62.74 106.18
N ARG A 69 50.48 62.34 106.87
CA ARG A 69 51.44 61.36 106.35
C ARG A 69 50.81 59.99 106.11
N GLU A 70 49.89 59.57 106.98
CA GLU A 70 49.13 58.34 106.80
C GLU A 70 48.14 58.44 105.63
N LEU A 71 47.50 59.60 105.44
CA LEU A 71 46.62 59.83 104.30
C LEU A 71 47.40 59.90 102.98
N GLU A 72 48.58 60.52 102.99
CA GLU A 72 49.50 60.52 101.84
C GLU A 72 50.00 59.11 101.50
N SER A 73 50.33 58.28 102.50
CA SER A 73 50.74 56.90 102.24
C SER A 73 49.59 56.07 101.67
N GLN A 74 48.37 56.20 102.20
CA GLN A 74 47.17 55.54 101.67
C GLN A 74 46.82 55.99 100.25
N LEU A 75 46.98 57.28 99.93
CA LEU A 75 46.75 57.80 98.57
C LEU A 75 47.80 57.28 97.58
N ARG A 76 49.07 57.21 97.98
CA ARG A 76 50.13 56.61 97.15
C ARG A 76 49.88 55.12 96.92
N GLU A 77 49.45 54.39 97.94
CA GLU A 77 49.12 52.96 97.83
C GLU A 77 47.92 52.75 96.88
N ARG A 78 46.87 53.58 97.01
CA ARG A 78 45.72 53.54 96.09
C ARG A 78 46.10 53.91 94.66
N ALA A 79 46.96 54.91 94.47
CA ALA A 79 47.43 55.30 93.14
C ALA A 79 48.19 54.14 92.47
N LEU A 80 49.08 53.46 93.19
CA LEU A 80 49.78 52.28 92.70
C LEU A 80 48.83 51.11 92.41
N ALA A 81 47.79 50.91 93.23
CA ALA A 81 46.79 49.88 93.00
C ALA A 81 45.92 50.16 91.75
N ILE A 82 45.63 51.44 91.46
CA ILE A 82 44.93 51.84 90.25
C ILE A 82 45.83 51.61 89.03
N GLU A 83 47.10 52.04 89.09
CA GLU A 83 48.05 51.84 88.00
C GLU A 83 48.26 50.34 87.70
N HIS A 84 48.29 49.49 88.73
CA HIS A 84 48.33 48.04 88.55
C HIS A 84 47.09 47.49 87.84
N ARG A 85 45.89 47.93 88.24
CA ARG A 85 44.63 47.50 87.59
C ARG A 85 44.52 48.00 86.15
N GLU A 86 44.98 49.21 85.86
CA GLU A 86 45.01 49.74 84.50
C GLU A 86 45.92 48.88 83.61
N ARG A 87 47.11 48.51 84.09
CA ARG A 87 48.01 47.59 83.37
C ARG A 87 47.40 46.20 83.18
N GLU A 88 46.69 45.68 84.18
CA GLU A 88 45.97 44.39 84.05
C GLU A 88 44.86 44.45 83.01
N GLU A 89 44.06 45.52 83.00
CA GLU A 89 42.97 45.70 82.04
C GLU A 89 43.50 45.96 80.62
N GLU A 90 44.61 46.69 80.47
CA GLU A 90 45.32 46.82 79.20
C GLU A 90 45.83 45.47 78.69
N SER A 91 46.41 44.65 79.57
CA SER A 91 46.84 43.29 79.22
C SER A 91 45.66 42.42 78.77
N ARG A 92 44.53 42.45 79.48
CA ARG A 92 43.31 41.71 79.11
C ARG A 92 42.72 42.18 77.79
N ARG A 93 42.71 43.48 77.53
CA ARG A 93 42.26 44.03 76.24
C ARG A 93 43.15 43.58 75.10
N ALA A 94 44.47 43.58 75.30
CA ALA A 94 45.41 43.07 74.31
C ALA A 94 45.24 41.56 74.06
N GLU A 95 44.98 40.76 75.10
CA GLU A 95 44.67 39.34 74.98
C GLU A 95 43.36 39.09 74.21
N LEU A 96 42.27 39.76 74.59
CA LEU A 96 40.98 39.65 73.89
C LEU A 96 41.07 40.10 72.43
N GLN A 97 41.87 41.13 72.13
CA GLN A 97 42.10 41.55 70.76
C GLN A 97 42.84 40.47 69.95
N ARG A 98 43.88 39.85 70.52
CA ARG A 98 44.58 38.72 69.88
C ARG A 98 43.67 37.52 69.69
N GLU A 99 42.81 37.20 70.65
CA GLU A 99 41.83 36.13 70.53
C GLU A 99 40.82 36.43 69.42
N ALA A 100 40.29 37.65 69.35
CA ALA A 100 39.37 38.08 68.30
C ALA A 100 40.02 38.03 66.91
N GLU A 101 41.26 38.49 66.77
CA GLU A 101 42.03 38.39 65.53
C GLU A 101 42.29 36.93 65.14
N SER A 102 42.60 36.05 66.10
CA SER A 102 42.77 34.62 65.84
C SER A 102 41.47 33.93 65.44
N ALA A 103 40.33 34.31 66.04
CA ALA A 103 39.02 33.79 65.70
C ALA A 103 38.59 34.24 64.29
N LYS A 104 38.88 35.49 63.93
CA LYS A 104 38.65 36.02 62.58
C LYS A 104 39.49 35.27 61.54
N ALA A 105 40.78 35.04 61.82
CA ALA A 105 41.64 34.28 60.93
C ALA A 105 41.14 32.83 60.73
N ARG A 106 40.65 32.19 61.80
CA ARG A 106 40.03 30.84 61.71
C ARG A 106 38.73 30.85 60.91
N ALA A 107 37.90 31.87 61.06
CA ALA A 107 36.67 32.01 60.28
C ALA A 107 36.97 32.18 58.78
N GLU A 108 37.94 33.04 58.44
CA GLU A 108 38.39 33.22 57.05
C GLU A 108 38.98 31.93 56.46
N GLU A 109 39.71 31.14 57.25
CA GLU A 109 40.23 29.84 56.82
C GLU A 109 39.12 28.81 56.59
N LEU A 110 38.11 28.76 57.46
CA LEU A 110 36.95 27.89 57.28
C LEU A 110 36.12 28.27 56.04
N ASP A 111 35.98 29.57 55.76
CA ASP A 111 35.30 30.06 54.56
C ASP A 111 36.07 29.65 53.29
N ARG A 112 37.41 29.72 53.28
CA ARG A 112 38.24 29.23 52.17
C ARG A 112 38.08 27.72 51.99
N GLN A 113 38.03 26.95 53.08
CA GLN A 113 37.82 25.51 53.02
C GLN A 113 36.42 25.17 52.47
N ALA A 114 35.39 25.92 52.87
CA ALA A 114 34.04 25.77 52.35
C ALA A 114 33.96 26.09 50.85
N GLN A 115 34.64 27.15 50.40
CA GLN A 115 34.75 27.48 48.97
C GLN A 115 35.45 26.37 48.19
N HIS A 116 36.58 25.87 48.68
CA HIS A 116 37.32 24.78 48.04
C HIS A 116 36.51 23.47 47.99
N LEU A 117 35.74 23.15 49.03
CA LEU A 117 34.82 22.00 49.01
C LEU A 117 33.70 22.19 47.99
N SER A 118 33.12 23.39 47.90
CA SER A 118 32.08 23.72 46.92
C SER A 118 32.61 23.61 45.47
N GLU A 119 33.83 24.10 45.20
CA GLU A 119 34.49 23.94 43.91
C GLU A 119 34.74 22.47 43.57
N ARG A 120 35.15 21.67 44.56
CA ARG A 120 35.36 20.22 44.38
C ARG A 120 34.05 19.47 44.14
N GLU A 121 32.98 19.83 44.83
CA GLU A 121 31.64 19.28 44.60
C GLU A 121 31.13 19.62 43.19
N ALA A 122 31.31 20.87 42.75
CA ALA A 122 30.97 21.28 41.39
C ALA A 122 31.78 20.49 40.34
N ALA A 123 33.08 20.28 40.56
CA ALA A 123 33.92 19.48 39.68
C ALA A 123 33.51 17.99 39.63
N LEU A 124 33.14 17.41 40.78
CA LEU A 124 32.64 16.03 40.84
C LEU A 124 31.29 15.87 40.14
N ASN A 125 30.38 16.84 40.31
CA ASN A 125 29.10 16.85 39.61
C ASN A 125 29.29 16.99 38.09
N GLY A 126 30.26 17.79 37.64
CA GLY A 126 30.66 17.86 36.24
C GLY A 126 31.13 16.52 35.70
N ARG A 127 32.03 15.84 36.42
CA ARG A 127 32.51 14.49 36.04
C ARG A 127 31.40 13.45 36.03
N LEU A 128 30.46 13.52 36.96
CA LEU A 128 29.31 12.62 37.00
C LEU A 128 28.42 12.81 35.76
N ALA A 129 28.17 14.06 35.37
CA ALA A 129 27.43 14.37 34.15
C ALA A 129 28.16 13.86 32.89
N ASP A 130 29.49 13.98 32.84
CA ASP A 130 30.30 13.44 31.73
C ASP A 130 30.20 11.90 31.67
N VAL A 131 30.26 11.21 32.81
CA VAL A 131 30.10 9.75 32.87
C VAL A 131 28.71 9.33 32.40
N GLN A 132 27.64 10.00 32.83
CA GLN A 132 26.27 9.73 32.36
C GLN A 132 26.13 9.97 30.85
N ARG A 133 26.82 10.99 30.32
CA ARG A 133 26.86 11.24 28.88
C ARG A 133 27.59 10.13 28.12
N LEU A 134 28.70 9.64 28.65
CA LEU A 134 29.43 8.50 28.05
C LEU A 134 28.63 7.21 28.12
N GLU A 135 27.94 6.95 29.23
CA GLU A 135 27.07 5.79 29.39
C GLU A 135 25.94 5.78 28.36
N THR A 136 25.25 6.92 28.20
CA THR A 136 24.21 7.08 27.17
C THR A 136 24.77 6.95 25.74
N GLU A 137 25.98 7.43 25.48
CA GLU A 137 26.66 7.25 24.19
C GLU A 137 27.03 5.78 23.92
N VAL A 138 27.50 5.06 24.93
CA VAL A 138 27.85 3.62 24.82
C VAL A 138 26.59 2.79 24.59
N LEU A 139 25.51 3.04 25.33
CA LEU A 139 24.22 2.37 25.11
C LEU A 139 23.69 2.63 23.69
N ALA A 140 23.74 3.88 23.22
CA ALA A 140 23.35 4.20 21.85
C ALA A 140 24.21 3.48 20.78
N LYS A 141 25.52 3.31 21.04
CA LYS A 141 26.42 2.53 20.16
C LYS A 141 26.09 1.04 20.19
N LEU A 142 25.73 0.50 21.35
CA LEU A 142 25.32 -0.90 21.51
C LEU A 142 24.03 -1.18 20.73
N ASP A 143 23.02 -0.31 20.88
CA ASP A 143 21.76 -0.40 20.13
C ASP A 143 21.99 -0.31 18.62
N ALA A 144 22.88 0.60 18.19
CA ALA A 144 23.25 0.71 16.78
C ALA A 144 23.98 -0.54 16.26
N ALA A 145 24.78 -1.21 17.09
CA ALA A 145 25.43 -2.46 16.72
C ALA A 145 24.42 -3.62 16.61
N ALA A 146 23.49 -3.74 17.56
CA ALA A 146 22.42 -4.73 17.52
C ALA A 146 21.50 -4.53 16.29
N ALA A 147 21.19 -3.28 15.95
CA ALA A 147 20.43 -2.96 14.74
C ALA A 147 21.19 -3.36 13.45
N LYS A 148 22.52 -3.19 13.42
CA LYS A 148 23.36 -3.65 12.30
C LYS A 148 23.36 -5.16 12.19
N GLU A 149 23.51 -5.88 13.29
CA GLU A 149 23.48 -7.35 13.32
C GLU A 149 22.14 -7.89 12.82
N SER A 150 21.02 -7.31 13.27
CA SER A 150 19.68 -7.63 12.75
C SER A 150 19.60 -7.38 11.24
N SER A 151 20.12 -6.26 10.73
CA SER A 151 20.12 -5.96 9.30
C SER A 151 21.01 -6.91 8.48
N LEU A 152 22.07 -7.46 9.06
CA LEU A 152 22.92 -8.48 8.43
C LEU A 152 22.20 -9.82 8.37
N GLY A 153 21.56 -10.25 9.46
CA GLY A 153 20.72 -11.45 9.48
C GLY A 153 19.59 -11.40 8.44
N GLU A 154 18.94 -10.24 8.27
CA GLU A 154 17.95 -10.05 7.21
C GLU A 154 18.54 -10.15 5.80
N ARG A 155 19.75 -9.63 5.60
CA ARG A 155 20.46 -9.73 4.31
C ARG A 155 20.80 -11.19 4.00
N GLU A 156 21.34 -11.93 4.96
CA GLU A 156 21.65 -13.35 4.81
C GLU A 156 20.39 -14.18 4.50
N ALA A 157 19.30 -13.96 5.23
CA ALA A 157 18.02 -14.61 4.94
C ALA A 157 17.50 -14.25 3.54
N SER A 158 17.66 -12.99 3.11
CA SER A 158 17.26 -12.56 1.78
C SER A 158 18.12 -13.19 0.67
N LEU A 159 19.42 -13.37 0.90
CA LEU A 159 20.34 -14.02 -0.03
C LEU A 159 20.03 -15.52 -0.14
N ALA A 160 19.77 -16.19 0.99
CA ALA A 160 19.33 -17.58 1.00
C ALA A 160 18.01 -17.78 0.24
N ALA A 161 17.04 -16.87 0.42
CA ALA A 161 15.79 -16.90 -0.34
C ALA A 161 16.00 -16.67 -1.84
N THR A 162 16.90 -15.76 -2.24
CA THR A 162 17.23 -15.57 -3.66
C THR A 162 17.96 -16.76 -4.27
N ALA A 163 18.82 -17.44 -3.51
CA ALA A 163 19.49 -18.65 -3.97
C ALA A 163 18.49 -19.78 -4.25
N ARG A 164 17.52 -20.02 -3.35
CA ARG A 164 16.45 -21.00 -3.57
C ARG A 164 15.58 -20.65 -4.78
N ALA A 165 15.22 -19.37 -4.94
CA ALA A 165 14.43 -18.93 -6.10
C ALA A 165 15.18 -19.07 -7.43
N LEU A 166 16.52 -18.97 -7.42
CA LEU A 166 17.33 -19.24 -8.60
C LEU A 166 17.38 -20.74 -8.90
N GLU A 167 17.54 -21.59 -7.89
CA GLU A 167 17.51 -23.05 -8.04
C GLU A 167 16.15 -23.54 -8.58
N GLU A 168 15.04 -23.00 -8.08
CA GLU A 168 13.69 -23.30 -8.61
C GLU A 168 13.55 -22.87 -10.08
N ARG A 169 14.11 -21.72 -10.46
CA ARG A 169 14.11 -21.27 -11.86
C ARG A 169 14.98 -22.12 -12.76
N GLU A 170 16.13 -22.58 -12.29
CA GLU A 170 16.98 -23.50 -13.04
C GLU A 170 16.26 -24.84 -13.29
N GLN A 171 15.57 -25.36 -12.28
CA GLN A 171 14.73 -26.57 -12.43
C GLN A 171 13.56 -26.34 -13.40
N GLU A 172 12.90 -25.18 -13.34
CA GLU A 172 11.82 -24.83 -14.27
C GLU A 172 12.34 -24.70 -15.71
N LEU A 173 13.48 -24.05 -15.92
CA LEU A 173 14.12 -23.92 -17.23
C LEU A 173 14.54 -25.29 -17.77
N ALA A 174 15.09 -26.17 -16.92
CA ALA A 174 15.41 -27.53 -17.31
C ALA A 174 14.15 -28.29 -17.76
N ARG A 175 13.04 -28.18 -17.01
CA ARG A 175 11.76 -28.79 -17.38
C ARG A 175 11.21 -28.24 -18.70
N ARG A 176 11.21 -26.92 -18.88
CA ARG A 176 10.76 -26.29 -20.13
C ARG A 176 11.63 -26.68 -21.32
N SER A 177 12.95 -26.80 -21.13
CA SER A 177 13.85 -27.25 -22.19
C SER A 177 13.55 -28.69 -22.62
N ALA A 178 13.24 -29.58 -21.67
CA ALA A 178 12.82 -30.95 -21.95
C ALA A 178 11.45 -31.00 -22.67
N GLU A 179 10.50 -30.16 -22.27
CA GLU A 179 9.19 -30.04 -22.95
C GLU A 179 9.34 -29.52 -24.39
N VAL A 180 10.24 -28.55 -24.63
CA VAL A 180 10.55 -28.07 -25.98
C VAL A 180 11.19 -29.17 -26.83
N GLN A 181 12.17 -29.91 -26.30
CA GLN A 181 12.77 -31.04 -27.00
C GLN A 181 11.74 -32.14 -27.36
N GLN A 182 10.79 -32.41 -26.46
CA GLN A 182 9.70 -33.35 -26.74
C GLN A 182 8.78 -32.83 -27.85
N ARG A 183 8.45 -31.53 -27.87
CA ARG A 183 7.64 -30.92 -28.92
C ARG A 183 8.37 -30.90 -30.27
N GLU A 184 9.66 -30.62 -30.28
CA GLU A 184 10.48 -30.68 -31.49
C GLU A 184 10.55 -32.11 -32.05
N ALA A 185 10.68 -33.11 -31.19
CA ALA A 185 10.64 -34.52 -31.59
C ALA A 185 9.27 -34.91 -32.16
N ALA A 186 8.17 -34.48 -31.53
CA ALA A 186 6.81 -34.72 -32.00
C ALA A 186 6.53 -34.03 -33.34
N ALA A 187 6.91 -32.75 -33.48
CA ALA A 187 6.78 -32.01 -34.73
C ALA A 187 7.64 -32.62 -35.85
N GLY A 188 8.82 -33.13 -35.52
CA GLY A 188 9.66 -33.87 -36.47
C GLY A 188 9.01 -35.16 -36.98
N GLU A 189 8.24 -35.83 -36.14
CA GLU A 189 7.49 -37.03 -36.52
C GLU A 189 6.24 -36.69 -37.36
N GLU A 190 5.53 -35.61 -37.01
CA GLU A 190 4.44 -35.08 -37.82
C GLU A 190 4.92 -34.64 -39.22
N ASP A 191 6.10 -34.00 -39.33
CA ASP A 191 6.68 -33.61 -40.62
C ASP A 191 7.07 -34.85 -41.46
N ARG A 192 7.54 -35.93 -40.82
CA ARG A 192 7.76 -37.21 -41.53
C ARG A 192 6.47 -37.80 -42.06
N GLN A 193 5.42 -37.87 -41.23
CA GLN A 193 4.11 -38.36 -41.65
C GLN A 193 3.50 -37.49 -42.76
N ALA A 194 3.65 -36.17 -42.68
CA ALA A 194 3.24 -35.24 -43.73
C ALA A 194 4.00 -35.49 -45.04
N ARG A 195 5.31 -35.72 -44.99
CA ARG A 195 6.10 -36.05 -46.18
C ARG A 195 5.71 -37.40 -46.80
N GLU A 196 5.42 -38.40 -45.97
CA GLU A 196 4.95 -39.71 -46.45
C GLU A 196 3.56 -39.62 -47.09
N THR A 197 2.63 -38.88 -46.47
CA THR A 197 1.29 -38.66 -47.05
C THR A 197 1.36 -37.86 -48.35
N VAL A 198 2.19 -36.81 -48.43
CA VAL A 198 2.43 -36.07 -49.68
C VAL A 198 3.03 -36.99 -50.76
N LYS A 199 3.97 -37.87 -50.40
CA LYS A 199 4.54 -38.85 -51.33
C LYS A 199 3.49 -39.84 -51.84
N ALA A 200 2.65 -40.37 -50.96
CA ALA A 200 1.55 -41.27 -51.32
C ALA A 200 0.52 -40.57 -52.22
N LEU A 201 0.16 -39.33 -51.93
CA LEU A 201 -0.74 -38.53 -52.76
C LEU A 201 -0.15 -38.25 -54.14
N ARG A 202 1.15 -37.97 -54.25
CA ARG A 202 1.82 -37.80 -55.55
C ARG A 202 1.79 -39.08 -56.38
N GLN A 203 2.09 -40.23 -55.77
CA GLN A 203 2.02 -41.52 -56.45
C GLN A 203 0.60 -41.81 -56.96
N ARG A 204 -0.42 -41.53 -56.14
CA ARG A 204 -1.81 -41.71 -56.56
C ARG A 204 -2.23 -40.75 -57.67
N LEU A 205 -1.67 -39.54 -57.69
CA LEU A 205 -1.91 -38.56 -58.74
C LEU A 205 -1.25 -39.00 -60.06
N GLU A 206 -0.05 -39.56 -60.00
CA GLU A 206 0.64 -40.19 -61.15
C GLU A 206 -0.15 -41.41 -61.67
N GLU A 207 -0.68 -42.27 -60.79
CA GLU A 207 -1.56 -43.38 -61.18
C GLU A 207 -2.83 -42.88 -61.88
N MET A 208 -3.54 -41.89 -61.31
CA MET A 208 -4.73 -41.33 -61.96
C MET A 208 -4.42 -40.65 -63.29
N GLN A 209 -3.27 -39.98 -63.42
CA GLN A 209 -2.85 -39.40 -64.70
C GLN A 209 -2.59 -40.49 -65.75
N HIS A 210 -2.03 -41.63 -65.34
CA HIS A 210 -1.83 -42.77 -66.21
C HIS A 210 -3.18 -43.40 -66.63
N GLU A 211 -4.12 -43.58 -65.69
CA GLU A 211 -5.47 -44.06 -65.99
C GLU A 211 -6.24 -43.13 -66.95
N ILE A 212 -6.10 -41.80 -66.79
CA ILE A 212 -6.68 -40.81 -67.69
C ILE A 212 -6.06 -40.95 -69.10
N ALA A 213 -4.74 -41.06 -69.20
CA ALA A 213 -4.07 -41.22 -70.49
C ALA A 213 -4.49 -42.53 -71.20
N GLU A 214 -4.64 -43.63 -70.45
CA GLU A 214 -5.18 -44.88 -71.00
C GLU A 214 -6.64 -44.72 -71.45
N ALA A 215 -7.47 -44.02 -70.68
CA ALA A 215 -8.86 -43.76 -71.04
C ALA A 215 -8.97 -42.89 -72.30
N GLU A 216 -8.14 -41.85 -72.43
CA GLU A 216 -8.06 -41.02 -73.63
C GLU A 216 -7.65 -41.85 -74.85
N GLN A 217 -6.66 -42.74 -74.71
CA GLN A 217 -6.26 -43.64 -75.79
C GLN A 217 -7.41 -44.57 -76.21
N ARG A 218 -8.15 -45.15 -75.25
CA ARG A 218 -9.32 -45.99 -75.56
C ARG A 218 -10.42 -45.20 -76.28
N ILE A 219 -10.67 -43.96 -75.87
CA ILE A 219 -11.64 -43.08 -76.54
C ILE A 219 -11.20 -42.79 -77.98
N ASP A 220 -9.92 -42.55 -78.22
CA ASP A 220 -9.39 -42.31 -79.57
C ASP A 220 -9.44 -43.56 -80.44
N GLU A 221 -9.14 -44.74 -79.89
CA GLU A 221 -9.32 -46.04 -80.56
C GLU A 221 -10.80 -46.29 -80.93
N GLU A 222 -11.73 -46.04 -80.01
CA GLU A 222 -13.17 -46.13 -80.28
C GLU A 222 -13.61 -45.11 -81.34
N ARG A 223 -13.12 -43.87 -81.29
CA ARG A 223 -13.41 -42.85 -82.31
C ARG A 223 -12.92 -43.27 -83.68
N GLN A 224 -11.72 -43.84 -83.78
CA GLN A 224 -11.20 -44.38 -85.04
C GLN A 224 -12.06 -45.54 -85.54
N HIS A 225 -12.47 -46.44 -84.64
CA HIS A 225 -13.40 -47.53 -84.97
C HIS A 225 -14.73 -47.00 -85.49
N TRP A 226 -15.34 -46.00 -84.84
CA TRP A 226 -16.56 -45.35 -85.28
C TRP A 226 -16.38 -44.66 -86.64
N HIS A 227 -15.28 -43.93 -86.86
CA HIS A 227 -14.99 -43.32 -88.16
C HIS A 227 -14.86 -44.36 -89.28
N MET A 228 -14.23 -45.50 -89.01
CA MET A 228 -14.16 -46.61 -89.96
C MET A 228 -15.54 -47.21 -90.22
N SER A 229 -16.34 -47.45 -89.17
CA SER A 229 -17.71 -47.97 -89.32
C SER A 229 -18.61 -47.00 -90.08
N VAL A 230 -18.45 -45.70 -89.89
CA VAL A 230 -19.19 -44.66 -90.63
C VAL A 230 -18.77 -44.67 -92.09
N ARG A 231 -17.47 -44.71 -92.41
CA ARG A 231 -17.02 -44.84 -93.82
C ARG A 231 -17.51 -46.11 -94.48
N ASP A 232 -17.51 -47.23 -93.76
CA ASP A 232 -18.01 -48.50 -94.29
C ASP A 232 -19.53 -48.42 -94.53
N ALA A 233 -20.27 -47.82 -93.61
CA ALA A 233 -21.70 -47.54 -93.78
C ALA A 233 -21.97 -46.59 -94.96
N GLU A 234 -21.19 -45.51 -95.11
CA GLU A 234 -21.27 -44.59 -96.25
C GLU A 234 -21.00 -45.31 -97.57
N SER A 235 -19.98 -46.17 -97.61
CA SER A 235 -19.66 -47.00 -98.77
C SER A 235 -20.79 -47.97 -99.11
N ARG A 236 -21.42 -48.57 -98.09
CA ARG A 236 -22.61 -49.42 -98.26
C ARG A 236 -23.82 -48.61 -98.71
N VAL A 237 -24.00 -47.37 -98.25
CA VAL A 237 -25.06 -46.48 -98.73
C VAL A 237 -24.83 -46.13 -100.20
N VAL A 238 -23.61 -45.80 -100.62
CA VAL A 238 -23.29 -45.54 -102.03
C VAL A 238 -23.51 -46.79 -102.88
N LEU A 239 -23.11 -47.98 -102.39
CA LEU A 239 -23.37 -49.24 -103.07
C LEU A 239 -24.87 -49.52 -103.21
N LEU A 240 -25.63 -49.35 -102.12
CA LEU A 240 -27.08 -49.51 -102.11
C LEU A 240 -27.76 -48.47 -102.99
N GLN A 241 -27.25 -47.24 -103.05
CA GLN A 241 -27.72 -46.20 -103.97
C GLN A 241 -27.48 -46.64 -105.43
N GLY A 242 -26.29 -47.14 -105.75
CA GLY A 242 -25.99 -47.74 -107.04
C GLY A 242 -26.92 -48.90 -107.38
N GLN A 243 -27.18 -49.81 -106.44
CA GLN A 243 -28.15 -50.89 -106.60
C GLN A 243 -29.58 -50.37 -106.76
N THR A 244 -29.98 -49.28 -106.08
CA THR A 244 -31.30 -48.68 -106.28
C THR A 244 -31.42 -47.97 -107.62
N GLU A 245 -30.34 -47.36 -108.14
CA GLU A 245 -30.34 -46.78 -109.48
C GLU A 245 -30.33 -47.86 -110.56
N GLU A 246 -29.60 -48.95 -110.35
CA GLU A 246 -29.63 -50.14 -111.20
C GLU A 246 -31.02 -50.76 -111.18
N LEU A 247 -31.59 -51.03 -110.00
CA LEU A 247 -32.96 -51.50 -109.84
C LEU A 247 -33.99 -50.51 -110.39
N ARG A 248 -33.73 -49.20 -110.39
CA ARG A 248 -34.60 -48.19 -111.02
C ARG A 248 -34.47 -48.20 -112.54
N GLY A 249 -33.28 -48.48 -113.05
CA GLY A 249 -33.01 -48.77 -114.46
C GLY A 249 -33.73 -50.04 -114.90
N GLU A 250 -33.59 -51.13 -114.15
CA GLU A 250 -34.33 -52.37 -114.34
C GLU A 250 -35.83 -52.12 -114.18
N LEU A 251 -36.29 -51.33 -113.20
CA LEU A 251 -37.69 -50.97 -113.03
C LEU A 251 -38.19 -50.18 -114.22
N SER A 252 -37.38 -49.32 -114.85
CA SER A 252 -37.76 -48.60 -116.07
C SER A 252 -37.85 -49.53 -117.28
N GLN A 253 -36.96 -50.53 -117.38
CA GLN A 253 -37.04 -51.59 -118.38
C GLN A 253 -38.23 -52.51 -118.14
N TRP A 254 -38.49 -52.89 -116.88
CA TRP A 254 -39.64 -53.65 -116.44
C TRP A 254 -40.92 -52.85 -116.58
N LYS A 255 -40.90 -51.51 -116.49
CA LYS A 255 -42.04 -50.64 -116.73
C LYS A 255 -42.35 -50.51 -118.22
N SER A 256 -41.31 -50.42 -119.07
CA SER A 256 -41.46 -50.56 -120.53
C SER A 256 -41.99 -51.95 -120.92
N ARG A 257 -41.49 -53.02 -120.29
CA ARG A 257 -42.01 -54.38 -120.44
C ARG A 257 -43.39 -54.54 -119.81
N ALA A 258 -43.72 -53.80 -118.75
CA ALA A 258 -45.00 -53.81 -118.08
C ALA A 258 -46.04 -53.01 -118.86
N GLU A 259 -45.70 -51.95 -119.58
CA GLU A 259 -46.61 -51.27 -120.52
C GLU A 259 -46.89 -52.17 -121.73
N GLN A 260 -45.88 -52.93 -122.20
CA GLN A 260 -46.06 -54.02 -123.17
C GLN A 260 -46.89 -55.18 -122.57
N ALA A 261 -46.69 -55.53 -121.31
CA ALA A 261 -47.43 -56.58 -120.62
C ALA A 261 -48.80 -56.12 -120.12
N GLU A 262 -49.09 -54.83 -119.93
CA GLU A 262 -50.36 -54.25 -119.48
C GLU A 262 -51.35 -54.21 -120.66
N SER A 263 -50.83 -54.11 -121.89
CA SER A 263 -51.57 -54.49 -123.09
C SER A 263 -51.89 -56.00 -123.16
N ALA A 264 -51.11 -56.85 -122.47
CA ALA A 264 -51.35 -58.29 -122.32
C ALA A 264 -52.09 -58.68 -121.01
N LEU A 265 -52.11 -57.83 -119.98
CA LEU A 265 -52.63 -58.08 -118.63
C LEU A 265 -54.05 -57.53 -118.45
N LYS A 266 -54.58 -56.75 -119.42
CA LYS A 266 -56.04 -56.72 -119.64
C LYS A 266 -56.61 -58.12 -119.99
N ALA A 267 -55.78 -59.07 -120.42
CA ALA A 267 -56.14 -60.48 -120.57
C ALA A 267 -55.83 -61.35 -119.34
N SER A 268 -55.31 -60.78 -118.24
CA SER A 268 -54.99 -61.52 -117.01
C SER A 268 -55.31 -60.67 -115.78
N GLN A 269 -56.57 -60.23 -115.68
CA GLN A 269 -57.20 -60.06 -114.37
C GLN A 269 -57.10 -61.39 -113.63
N GLN A 270 -56.08 -61.65 -112.82
CA GLN A 270 -56.13 -62.67 -111.77
C GLN A 270 -54.85 -62.68 -110.92
N SER A 271 -55.07 -62.70 -109.60
CA SER A 271 -54.14 -63.13 -108.53
C SER A 271 -53.18 -62.10 -107.88
N GLY A 272 -53.66 -61.42 -106.84
CA GLY A 272 -53.42 -61.92 -105.47
C GLY A 272 -52.25 -61.39 -104.61
N GLU A 273 -51.31 -60.58 -105.10
CA GLU A 273 -50.01 -60.38 -104.39
C GLU A 273 -49.74 -59.00 -103.77
N ILE A 274 -50.76 -58.20 -103.42
CA ILE A 274 -50.53 -56.85 -102.84
C ILE A 274 -50.58 -56.82 -101.29
N LEU A 275 -51.02 -57.90 -100.62
CA LEU A 275 -51.18 -57.89 -99.15
C LEU A 275 -49.91 -58.20 -98.33
N ALA A 276 -48.79 -58.57 -98.96
CA ALA A 276 -47.56 -58.94 -98.25
C ALA A 276 -46.66 -57.74 -97.88
N LYS A 277 -46.73 -56.62 -98.62
CA LYS A 277 -45.80 -55.49 -98.44
C LYS A 277 -46.16 -54.56 -97.27
N LEU A 278 -47.39 -54.59 -96.74
CA LEU A 278 -47.82 -53.74 -95.63
C LEU A 278 -47.48 -54.28 -94.23
N ARG A 279 -46.89 -55.47 -94.11
CA ARG A 279 -46.52 -56.07 -92.81
C ARG A 279 -45.08 -55.78 -92.36
N LEU A 280 -44.21 -55.29 -93.24
CA LEU A 280 -42.80 -55.04 -92.90
C LEU A 280 -42.59 -53.66 -92.23
N ASP A 281 -43.35 -52.64 -92.64
CA ASP A 281 -43.21 -51.27 -92.14
C ASP A 281 -43.75 -51.08 -90.70
N ALA A 282 -44.57 -52.02 -90.20
CA ALA A 282 -45.09 -51.99 -88.83
C ALA A 282 -44.10 -52.54 -87.78
N ALA A 283 -43.07 -53.28 -88.20
CA ALA A 283 -42.10 -53.88 -87.28
C ALA A 283 -40.97 -52.91 -86.88
N GLU A 284 -40.61 -51.96 -87.74
CA GLU A 284 -39.53 -50.99 -87.49
C GLU A 284 -39.94 -49.88 -86.52
N GLN A 285 -41.23 -49.51 -86.47
CA GLN A 285 -41.72 -48.53 -85.48
C GLN A 285 -41.79 -49.09 -84.05
N GLY A 286 -41.83 -50.41 -83.87
CA GLY A 286 -41.85 -51.06 -82.55
C GLY A 286 -40.51 -50.98 -81.80
N GLN A 287 -39.38 -50.92 -82.51
CA GLN A 287 -38.05 -50.89 -81.90
C GLN A 287 -37.62 -49.49 -81.43
N ALA A 288 -38.18 -48.42 -82.02
CA ALA A 288 -37.93 -47.05 -81.60
C ALA A 288 -38.60 -46.72 -80.26
N VAL A 289 -39.79 -47.28 -80.01
CA VAL A 289 -40.53 -47.09 -78.75
C VAL A 289 -39.81 -47.78 -77.57
N GLN A 290 -39.24 -48.97 -77.78
CA GLN A 290 -38.50 -49.69 -76.73
C GLN A 290 -37.21 -48.99 -76.29
N ARG A 291 -36.54 -48.25 -77.19
CA ARG A 291 -35.33 -47.49 -76.83
C ARG A 291 -35.66 -46.26 -75.98
N LEU A 292 -36.76 -45.57 -76.29
CA LEU A 292 -37.21 -44.41 -75.51
C LEU A 292 -37.75 -44.82 -74.13
N GLU A 293 -38.36 -46.00 -74.00
CA GLU A 293 -38.77 -46.54 -72.69
C GLU A 293 -37.57 -46.91 -71.80
N ALA A 294 -36.47 -47.39 -72.38
CA ALA A 294 -35.24 -47.70 -71.64
C ALA A 294 -34.52 -46.44 -71.12
N GLU A 295 -34.47 -45.36 -71.91
CA GLU A 295 -33.90 -44.08 -71.48
C GLU A 295 -34.75 -43.42 -70.39
N LEU A 296 -36.08 -43.53 -70.50
CA LEU A 296 -37.00 -43.00 -69.49
C LEU A 296 -36.91 -43.78 -68.16
N ALA A 297 -36.58 -45.07 -68.20
CA ALA A 297 -36.29 -45.87 -67.00
C ALA A 297 -34.97 -45.46 -66.33
N ARG A 298 -33.93 -45.15 -67.12
CA ARG A 298 -32.63 -44.69 -66.61
C ARG A 298 -32.72 -43.32 -65.93
N VAL A 299 -33.41 -42.36 -66.55
CA VAL A 299 -33.62 -41.02 -65.95
C VAL A 299 -34.48 -41.10 -64.68
N LYS A 300 -35.43 -42.03 -64.60
CA LYS A 300 -36.18 -42.28 -63.36
C LYS A 300 -35.31 -42.85 -62.25
N ALA A 301 -34.34 -43.72 -62.57
CA ALA A 301 -33.40 -44.27 -61.59
C ALA A 301 -32.44 -43.20 -61.04
N GLU A 302 -31.91 -42.34 -61.91
CA GLU A 302 -31.05 -41.21 -61.52
C GLU A 302 -31.82 -40.17 -60.67
N LEU A 303 -33.10 -39.96 -60.95
CA LEU A 303 -33.97 -39.10 -60.14
C LEU A 303 -34.24 -39.68 -58.74
N THR A 304 -34.40 -41.01 -58.61
CA THR A 304 -34.56 -41.66 -57.30
C THR A 304 -33.28 -41.59 -56.47
N GLU A 305 -32.11 -41.78 -57.10
CA GLU A 305 -30.81 -41.67 -56.42
C GLU A 305 -30.51 -40.23 -55.95
N ALA A 306 -30.86 -39.23 -56.76
CA ALA A 306 -30.81 -37.82 -56.36
C ALA A 306 -31.77 -37.48 -55.21
N ASN A 307 -32.94 -38.14 -55.15
CA ASN A 307 -33.90 -37.92 -54.07
C ASN A 307 -33.47 -38.60 -52.76
N ASP A 308 -32.82 -39.76 -52.84
CA ASP A 308 -32.28 -40.49 -51.69
C ASP A 308 -31.07 -39.77 -51.08
N THR A 309 -30.21 -39.18 -51.91
CA THR A 309 -29.10 -38.33 -51.44
C THR A 309 -29.61 -37.04 -50.79
N ALA A 310 -30.65 -36.40 -51.35
CA ALA A 310 -31.31 -35.26 -50.73
C ALA A 310 -31.99 -35.63 -49.38
N ALA A 311 -32.57 -36.82 -49.26
CA ALA A 311 -33.14 -37.32 -48.01
C ALA A 311 -32.05 -37.56 -46.94
N MET A 312 -30.91 -38.13 -47.33
CA MET A 312 -29.77 -38.36 -46.43
C MET A 312 -29.16 -37.04 -45.92
N LEU A 313 -29.04 -36.03 -46.77
CA LEU A 313 -28.55 -34.71 -46.38
C LEU A 313 -29.52 -33.99 -45.43
N ARG A 314 -30.84 -34.10 -45.65
CA ARG A 314 -31.86 -33.61 -44.72
C ARG A 314 -31.80 -34.33 -43.37
N GLN A 315 -31.53 -35.63 -43.36
CA GLN A 315 -31.37 -36.39 -42.12
C GLN A 315 -30.10 -36.01 -41.36
N ARG A 316 -28.98 -35.73 -42.05
CA ARG A 316 -27.74 -35.19 -41.45
C ARG A 316 -27.92 -33.78 -40.87
N LEU A 317 -28.63 -32.89 -41.58
CA LEU A 317 -29.00 -31.57 -41.08
C LEU A 317 -29.90 -31.65 -39.84
N ALA A 318 -30.88 -32.56 -39.82
CA ALA A 318 -31.72 -32.80 -38.66
C ALA A 318 -30.97 -33.43 -37.47
N ALA A 319 -29.91 -34.20 -37.72
CA ALA A 319 -29.04 -34.74 -36.67
C ALA A 319 -28.16 -33.64 -36.05
N HIS A 320 -27.60 -32.75 -36.88
CA HIS A 320 -26.82 -31.59 -36.39
C HIS A 320 -27.68 -30.59 -35.61
N GLY A 321 -28.92 -30.33 -36.05
CA GLY A 321 -29.85 -29.48 -35.31
C GLY A 321 -30.20 -30.03 -33.91
N ARG A 322 -30.27 -31.36 -33.75
CA ARG A 322 -30.48 -32.00 -32.43
C ARG A 322 -29.26 -31.88 -31.53
N THR A 323 -28.04 -31.98 -32.07
CA THR A 323 -26.81 -31.80 -31.28
C THR A 323 -26.62 -30.36 -30.82
N GLU A 324 -26.99 -29.37 -31.66
CA GLU A 324 -26.98 -27.96 -31.25
C GLU A 324 -28.05 -27.66 -30.20
N GLN A 325 -29.25 -28.23 -30.32
CA GLN A 325 -30.28 -28.11 -29.28
C GLN A 325 -29.84 -28.74 -27.95
N SER A 326 -29.21 -29.91 -27.95
CA SER A 326 -28.72 -30.51 -26.69
C SER A 326 -27.59 -29.69 -26.05
N LEU A 327 -26.68 -29.12 -26.85
CA LEU A 327 -25.62 -28.23 -26.35
C LEU A 327 -26.19 -26.91 -25.81
N ASN A 328 -27.22 -26.36 -26.46
CA ASN A 328 -27.91 -25.16 -25.99
C ASN A 328 -28.71 -25.42 -24.70
N GLU A 329 -29.34 -26.58 -24.56
CA GLU A 329 -30.02 -26.97 -23.31
C GLU A 329 -29.03 -27.21 -22.17
N GLU A 330 -27.87 -27.81 -22.46
CA GLU A 330 -26.81 -28.05 -21.46
C GLU A 330 -26.14 -26.75 -21.01
N THR A 331 -25.86 -25.83 -21.93
CA THR A 331 -25.35 -24.50 -21.59
C THR A 331 -26.38 -23.65 -20.83
N ALA A 332 -27.67 -23.74 -21.17
CA ALA A 332 -28.74 -23.08 -20.42
C ALA A 332 -28.86 -23.62 -18.98
N ARG A 333 -28.70 -24.94 -18.78
CA ARG A 333 -28.65 -25.54 -17.44
C ARG A 333 -27.45 -25.06 -16.64
N GLN A 334 -26.26 -25.04 -17.24
CA GLN A 334 -25.04 -24.54 -16.59
C GLN A 334 -25.15 -23.06 -16.22
N ILE A 335 -25.78 -22.23 -17.06
CA ILE A 335 -26.05 -20.82 -16.73
C ILE A 335 -27.00 -20.73 -15.53
N SER A 336 -28.09 -21.50 -15.51
CA SER A 336 -29.04 -21.51 -14.39
C SER A 336 -28.41 -21.96 -13.07
N GLU A 337 -27.52 -22.96 -13.09
CA GLU A 337 -26.77 -23.40 -11.91
C GLU A 337 -25.81 -22.33 -11.40
N ARG A 338 -25.10 -21.64 -12.30
CA ARG A 338 -24.20 -20.55 -11.93
C ARG A 338 -24.96 -19.36 -11.37
N ASP A 339 -26.13 -19.05 -11.92
CA ASP A 339 -26.99 -17.97 -11.41
C ASP A 339 -27.55 -18.31 -10.02
N ALA A 340 -27.92 -19.57 -9.76
CA ALA A 340 -28.30 -20.04 -8.44
C ALA A 340 -27.14 -19.93 -7.42
N GLN A 341 -25.92 -20.31 -7.81
CA GLN A 341 -24.72 -20.16 -6.96
C GLN A 341 -24.39 -18.69 -6.69
N ILE A 342 -24.56 -17.81 -7.68
CA ILE A 342 -24.35 -16.35 -7.50
C ILE A 342 -25.40 -15.78 -6.54
N ALA A 343 -26.66 -16.22 -6.63
CA ALA A 343 -27.71 -15.80 -5.71
C ALA A 343 -27.40 -16.25 -4.27
N GLU A 344 -26.99 -17.51 -4.09
CA GLU A 344 -26.60 -18.06 -2.79
C GLU A 344 -25.40 -17.31 -2.18
N LEU A 345 -24.36 -17.05 -2.96
CA LEU A 345 -23.19 -16.29 -2.51
C LEU A 345 -23.55 -14.84 -2.14
N ARG A 346 -24.47 -14.20 -2.88
CA ARG A 346 -24.96 -12.85 -2.54
C ARG A 346 -25.72 -12.84 -1.23
N GLU A 347 -26.52 -13.86 -0.97
CA GLU A 347 -27.25 -14.01 0.28
C GLU A 347 -26.30 -14.26 1.47
N GLN A 348 -25.31 -15.14 1.31
CA GLN A 348 -24.26 -15.35 2.32
C GLN A 348 -23.48 -14.07 2.61
N LEU A 349 -23.19 -13.25 1.58
CA LEU A 349 -22.50 -11.97 1.74
C LEU A 349 -23.39 -10.93 2.47
N ALA A 350 -24.70 -10.93 2.20
CA ALA A 350 -25.67 -10.10 2.92
C ALA A 350 -25.81 -10.51 4.40
N GLN A 351 -25.82 -11.81 4.69
CA GLN A 351 -25.82 -12.34 6.05
C GLN A 351 -24.51 -12.01 6.78
N ALA A 352 -23.36 -12.13 6.13
CA ALA A 352 -22.07 -11.75 6.70
C ALA A 352 -21.97 -10.23 6.99
N ARG A 353 -22.52 -9.39 6.11
CA ARG A 353 -22.58 -7.93 6.32
C ARG A 353 -23.47 -7.56 7.50
N SER A 354 -24.66 -8.14 7.62
CA SER A 354 -25.55 -7.87 8.76
C SER A 354 -24.96 -8.37 10.09
N ALA A 355 -24.24 -9.50 10.08
CA ALA A 355 -23.48 -9.99 11.24
C ALA A 355 -22.33 -9.03 11.62
N ALA A 356 -21.60 -8.51 10.64
CA ALA A 356 -20.52 -7.54 10.88
C ALA A 356 -21.07 -6.22 11.45
N GLU A 357 -22.19 -5.71 10.94
CA GLU A 357 -22.85 -4.52 11.47
C GLU A 357 -23.34 -4.73 12.91
N ARG A 358 -23.83 -5.93 13.25
CA ARG A 358 -24.25 -6.27 14.62
C ARG A 358 -23.06 -6.26 15.58
N LEU A 359 -21.94 -6.87 15.20
CA LEU A 359 -20.70 -6.85 15.98
C LEU A 359 -20.12 -5.43 16.11
N GLN A 360 -20.28 -4.59 15.09
CA GLN A 360 -19.84 -3.20 15.15
C GLN A 360 -20.69 -2.36 16.12
N ARG A 361 -22.01 -2.59 16.17
CA ARG A 361 -22.90 -1.95 17.16
C ARG A 361 -22.63 -2.43 18.59
N GLU A 362 -22.31 -3.71 18.77
CA GLU A 362 -21.89 -4.26 20.07
C GLU A 362 -20.55 -3.70 20.51
N ARG A 363 -19.61 -3.48 19.58
CA ARG A 363 -18.34 -2.86 19.90
C ARG A 363 -18.50 -1.40 20.31
N SER A 364 -19.32 -0.61 19.61
CA SER A 364 -19.58 0.77 20.00
C SER A 364 -20.26 0.86 21.37
N SER A 365 -21.21 -0.03 21.69
CA SER A 365 -21.83 -0.03 23.02
C SER A 365 -20.86 -0.46 24.14
N LEU A 366 -19.91 -1.35 23.84
CA LEU A 366 -18.83 -1.69 24.77
C LEU A 366 -17.81 -0.55 24.95
N GLU A 367 -17.53 0.23 23.92
CA GLU A 367 -16.69 1.42 24.01
C GLU A 367 -17.38 2.55 24.80
N ASP A 368 -18.70 2.73 24.63
CA ASP A 368 -19.50 3.68 25.42
C ASP A 368 -19.57 3.28 26.91
N THR A 369 -19.72 1.99 27.21
CA THR A 369 -19.71 1.51 28.62
C THR A 369 -18.32 1.61 29.26
N ARG A 370 -17.25 1.37 28.50
CA ARG A 370 -15.88 1.55 28.97
C ARG A 370 -15.58 3.00 29.32
N THR A 371 -15.96 3.94 28.44
CA THR A 371 -15.75 5.37 28.70
C THR A 371 -16.59 5.88 29.88
N GLY A 372 -17.79 5.33 30.08
CA GLY A 372 -18.60 5.57 31.28
C GLY A 372 -17.91 5.11 32.58
N LEU A 373 -17.34 3.90 32.59
CA LEU A 373 -16.63 3.37 33.76
C LEU A 373 -15.31 4.10 34.05
N GLU A 374 -14.57 4.53 33.02
CA GLU A 374 -13.37 5.34 33.17
C GLU A 374 -13.69 6.72 33.78
N ALA A 375 -14.84 7.32 33.43
CA ALA A 375 -15.30 8.56 34.03
C ALA A 375 -15.71 8.40 35.52
N GLU A 376 -16.33 7.27 35.89
CA GLU A 376 -16.67 6.96 37.29
C GLU A 376 -15.44 6.71 38.16
N LEU A 377 -14.42 6.03 37.63
CA LEU A 377 -13.15 5.82 38.33
C LEU A 377 -12.43 7.13 38.61
N GLN A 378 -12.34 8.03 37.62
CA GLN A 378 -11.74 9.35 37.82
C GLN A 378 -12.51 10.20 38.84
N ARG A 379 -13.83 10.01 38.96
CA ARG A 379 -14.64 10.72 39.97
C ARG A 379 -14.33 10.22 41.38
N ARG A 380 -14.22 8.90 41.57
CA ARG A 380 -13.86 8.29 42.86
C ARG A 380 -12.42 8.56 43.30
N GLU A 381 -11.48 8.64 42.36
CA GLU A 381 -10.09 9.00 42.68
C GLU A 381 -9.98 10.43 43.22
N ARG A 382 -10.76 11.37 42.65
CA ARG A 382 -10.81 12.76 43.15
C ARG A 382 -11.40 12.85 44.56
N GLU A 383 -12.48 12.11 44.82
CA GLU A 383 -13.12 12.04 46.16
C GLU A 383 -12.18 11.46 47.23
N LEU A 384 -11.35 10.47 46.88
CA LEU A 384 -10.36 9.89 47.80
C LEU A 384 -9.18 10.82 48.08
N THR A 385 -8.73 11.61 47.10
CA THR A 385 -7.67 12.60 47.31
C THR A 385 -8.10 13.76 48.20
N GLU A 386 -9.37 14.17 48.17
CA GLU A 386 -9.90 15.21 49.05
C GLU A 386 -10.02 14.74 50.52
N HIS A 387 -10.36 13.47 50.75
CA HIS A 387 -10.45 12.93 52.12
C HIS A 387 -9.08 12.77 52.81
N ILE A 388 -8.01 12.52 52.05
CA ILE A 388 -6.66 12.38 52.61
C ILE A 388 -6.04 13.74 52.98
N ALA A 389 -6.41 14.81 52.26
CA ALA A 389 -5.96 16.17 52.57
C ALA A 389 -6.58 16.75 53.87
N ALA A 390 -7.78 16.30 54.25
CA ALA A 390 -8.49 16.79 55.43
C ALA A 390 -8.00 16.21 56.79
N SER A 391 -7.10 15.23 56.78
CA SER A 391 -6.80 14.41 57.98
C SER A 391 -5.47 14.74 58.69
N ARG A 392 -4.78 15.84 58.34
CA ARG A 392 -3.43 16.13 58.87
C ARG A 392 -3.22 17.57 59.37
N THR A 393 -4.00 18.01 60.37
CA THR A 393 -3.59 19.14 61.23
C THR A 393 -4.30 19.09 62.59
N ASN A 394 -3.58 18.78 63.67
CA ASN A 394 -3.55 19.56 64.92
C ASN A 394 -2.70 18.87 66.00
N GLY A 395 -1.74 19.60 66.56
CA GLY A 395 -0.79 19.11 67.56
C GLY A 395 -0.77 19.92 68.85
N ARG A 396 -0.12 19.32 69.88
CA ARG A 396 0.58 19.91 71.05
C ARG A 396 -0.28 20.75 72.03
N SER A 397 -0.07 20.87 73.35
CA SER A 397 0.98 20.51 74.32
C SER A 397 0.50 20.99 75.73
N ARG A 398 1.16 20.53 76.82
CA ARG A 398 1.46 21.27 78.09
C ARG A 398 0.71 21.10 79.43
N GLU A 399 -0.16 20.11 79.65
CA GLU A 399 -0.79 19.90 80.99
C GLU A 399 -0.47 18.54 81.66
N TRP A 400 0.72 17.98 81.43
CA TRP A 400 1.03 16.60 81.82
C TRP A 400 1.57 16.42 83.25
N ASN A 401 2.06 17.47 83.91
CA ASN A 401 2.79 17.31 85.18
C ASN A 401 1.96 17.53 86.46
N GLU A 402 0.83 18.23 86.43
CA GLU A 402 -0.01 18.45 87.63
C GLU A 402 -1.11 17.38 87.83
N LEU A 403 -1.47 16.65 86.78
CA LEU A 403 -2.43 15.54 86.83
C LEU A 403 -1.86 14.25 87.45
N ARG A 404 -0.55 14.19 87.69
CA ARG A 404 0.13 12.97 88.16
C ARG A 404 -0.01 12.75 89.67
N LYS A 405 -0.03 13.81 90.49
CA LYS A 405 -0.15 13.68 91.95
C LYS A 405 -1.57 13.39 92.44
N ARG A 406 -2.61 13.88 91.74
CA ARG A 406 -4.02 13.59 92.07
C ARG A 406 -4.50 12.20 91.60
N ARG A 407 -3.76 11.54 90.69
CA ARG A 407 -4.07 10.19 90.21
C ARG A 407 -3.67 9.09 91.18
N LEU A 408 -2.59 9.26 91.96
CA LEU A 408 -2.06 8.17 92.79
C LEU A 408 -2.94 7.86 94.02
N ILE A 409 -3.63 8.84 94.58
CA ILE A 409 -4.56 8.62 95.69
C ILE A 409 -5.88 8.00 95.20
N ARG A 410 -6.34 8.38 93.98
CA ARG A 410 -7.53 7.80 93.33
C ARG A 410 -7.28 6.38 92.78
N CYS A 411 -6.02 6.03 92.50
CA CYS A 411 -5.62 4.70 92.04
C CYS A 411 -5.75 3.61 93.12
N ARG A 412 -5.66 3.95 94.41
CA ARG A 412 -5.82 2.94 95.47
C ARG A 412 -7.26 2.45 95.59
N ASP A 413 -8.22 3.38 95.55
CA ASP A 413 -9.63 3.03 95.73
C ASP A 413 -10.24 2.43 94.45
N LEU A 414 -9.71 2.82 93.27
CA LEU A 414 -10.03 2.16 92.00
C LEU A 414 -9.46 0.74 91.87
N LEU A 415 -8.44 0.34 92.64
CA LEU A 415 -7.87 -1.01 92.56
C LEU A 415 -8.77 -2.06 93.22
N HIS A 416 -9.47 -1.71 94.30
CA HIS A 416 -10.46 -2.62 94.90
C HIS A 416 -11.74 -2.74 94.09
N GLU A 417 -12.22 -1.65 93.47
CA GLU A 417 -13.35 -1.69 92.55
C GLU A 417 -13.01 -2.37 91.21
N ARG A 418 -11.72 -2.35 90.81
CA ARG A 418 -11.25 -3.05 89.60
C ARG A 418 -11.02 -4.54 89.83
N ALA A 419 -10.78 -5.01 91.05
CA ALA A 419 -10.65 -6.45 91.32
C ALA A 419 -11.99 -7.19 91.11
N THR A 420 -13.10 -6.59 91.53
CA THR A 420 -14.45 -7.14 91.32
C THR A 420 -14.92 -6.97 89.88
N LYS A 421 -14.58 -5.86 89.22
CA LYS A 421 -14.78 -5.68 87.77
C LYS A 421 -13.89 -6.59 86.92
N LEU A 422 -12.71 -7.00 87.39
CA LEU A 422 -11.82 -7.94 86.70
C LEU A 422 -12.38 -9.36 86.65
N LEU A 423 -13.10 -9.81 87.68
CA LEU A 423 -13.75 -11.13 87.66
C LEU A 423 -14.96 -11.16 86.71
N LEU A 424 -15.74 -10.07 86.64
CA LEU A 424 -16.81 -9.92 85.66
C LEU A 424 -16.27 -9.70 84.24
N ALA A 425 -15.17 -8.97 84.10
CA ALA A 425 -14.45 -8.80 82.84
C ALA A 425 -13.82 -10.11 82.38
N LYS A 426 -13.35 -10.98 83.27
CA LYS A 426 -12.81 -12.30 82.91
C LYS A 426 -13.91 -13.23 82.38
N LYS A 427 -15.12 -13.15 82.93
CA LYS A 427 -16.29 -13.88 82.39
C LYS A 427 -16.78 -13.29 81.06
N SER A 428 -16.77 -11.97 80.89
CA SER A 428 -17.12 -11.35 79.60
C SER A 428 -16.02 -11.50 78.55
N LEU A 429 -14.75 -11.62 78.93
CA LEU A 429 -13.63 -11.93 78.05
C LEU A 429 -13.64 -13.39 77.65
N ALA A 430 -13.98 -14.33 78.53
CA ALA A 430 -14.15 -15.74 78.15
C ALA A 430 -15.27 -15.90 77.11
N LYS A 431 -16.39 -15.18 77.30
CA LYS A 431 -17.49 -15.15 76.33
C LYS A 431 -17.10 -14.46 75.02
N ARG A 432 -16.32 -13.37 75.09
CA ARG A 432 -15.77 -12.71 73.89
C ARG A 432 -14.71 -13.54 73.18
N ASP A 433 -13.92 -14.35 73.88
CA ASP A 433 -12.98 -15.28 73.25
C ASP A 433 -13.72 -16.39 72.49
N GLU A 434 -14.86 -16.83 73.03
CA GLU A 434 -15.73 -17.80 72.35
C GLU A 434 -16.42 -17.18 71.13
N ASP A 435 -16.93 -15.94 71.27
CA ASP A 435 -17.51 -15.17 70.16
C ASP A 435 -16.45 -14.77 69.12
N LEU A 436 -15.20 -14.50 69.52
CA LEU A 436 -14.07 -14.18 68.63
C LEU A 436 -13.55 -15.44 67.93
N LYS A 437 -13.56 -16.60 68.58
CA LYS A 437 -13.26 -17.88 67.91
C LYS A 437 -14.36 -18.24 66.92
N ALA A 438 -15.63 -18.01 67.25
CA ALA A 438 -16.75 -18.19 66.33
C ALA A 438 -16.71 -17.19 65.17
N ALA A 439 -16.33 -15.93 65.41
CA ALA A 439 -16.15 -14.92 64.38
C ALA A 439 -14.92 -15.20 63.51
N ALA A 440 -13.81 -15.65 64.09
CA ALA A 440 -12.62 -16.06 63.35
C ALA A 440 -12.88 -17.28 62.47
N ALA A 441 -13.66 -18.26 62.95
CA ALA A 441 -14.08 -19.40 62.14
C ALA A 441 -15.01 -18.98 60.97
N ARG A 442 -15.90 -17.99 61.19
CA ARG A 442 -16.72 -17.42 60.11
C ARG A 442 -15.89 -16.65 59.10
N LEU A 443 -14.94 -15.84 59.55
CA LEU A 443 -14.02 -15.10 58.67
C LEU A 443 -13.08 -16.03 57.90
N GLN A 444 -12.64 -17.14 58.50
CA GLN A 444 -11.86 -18.16 57.78
C GLN A 444 -12.72 -18.88 56.73
N ALA A 445 -13.97 -19.23 57.04
CA ALA A 445 -14.88 -19.83 56.07
C ALA A 445 -15.23 -18.86 54.92
N GLU A 446 -15.43 -17.57 55.21
CA GLU A 446 -15.64 -16.53 54.21
C GLU A 446 -14.38 -16.30 53.36
N ALA A 447 -13.21 -16.24 53.97
CA ALA A 447 -11.94 -16.11 53.25
C ALA A 447 -11.66 -17.32 52.34
N GLU A 448 -12.03 -18.54 52.75
CA GLU A 448 -11.93 -19.73 51.91
C GLU A 448 -12.95 -19.71 50.76
N GLN A 449 -14.17 -19.20 50.99
CA GLN A 449 -15.16 -19.00 49.93
C GLN A 449 -14.72 -17.91 48.94
N GLU A 450 -14.12 -16.82 49.41
CA GLU A 450 -13.54 -15.79 48.55
C GLU A 450 -12.32 -16.30 47.78
N ARG A 451 -11.46 -17.09 48.42
CA ARG A 451 -10.31 -17.70 47.75
C ARG A 451 -10.75 -18.68 46.67
N ASN A 452 -11.78 -19.49 46.93
CA ASN A 452 -12.35 -20.40 45.95
C ASN A 452 -13.04 -19.64 44.80
N ARG A 453 -13.75 -18.53 45.08
CA ARG A 453 -14.30 -17.64 44.05
C ARG A 453 -13.22 -16.96 43.21
N LEU A 454 -12.12 -16.54 43.82
CA LEU A 454 -10.99 -15.94 43.10
C LEU A 454 -10.27 -16.98 42.24
N VAL A 455 -10.16 -18.23 42.69
CA VAL A 455 -9.60 -19.32 41.89
C VAL A 455 -10.52 -19.67 40.72
N SER A 456 -11.85 -19.70 40.91
CA SER A 456 -12.78 -19.93 39.80
C SER A 456 -12.80 -18.77 38.80
N LEU A 457 -12.74 -17.52 39.28
CA LEU A 457 -12.66 -16.34 38.41
C LEU A 457 -11.32 -16.27 37.67
N ARG A 458 -10.21 -16.67 38.28
CA ARG A 458 -8.91 -16.79 37.59
C ARG A 458 -8.96 -17.85 36.50
N LYS A 459 -9.56 -19.02 36.77
CA LYS A 459 -9.76 -20.05 35.75
C LYS A 459 -10.68 -19.58 34.62
N GLU A 460 -11.74 -18.85 34.94
CA GLU A 460 -12.64 -18.30 33.92
C GLU A 460 -11.97 -17.19 33.10
N LEU A 461 -11.15 -16.35 33.72
CA LEU A 461 -10.35 -15.34 33.02
C LEU A 461 -9.24 -15.95 32.17
N GLU A 462 -8.57 -17.01 32.63
CA GLU A 462 -7.59 -17.75 31.84
C GLU A 462 -8.26 -18.46 30.65
N GLN A 463 -9.43 -19.06 30.85
CA GLN A 463 -10.20 -19.65 29.75
C GLN A 463 -10.69 -18.61 28.75
N ARG A 464 -11.14 -17.44 29.21
CA ARG A 464 -11.52 -16.32 28.33
C ARG A 464 -10.32 -15.71 27.62
N LYS A 465 -9.15 -15.62 28.28
CA LYS A 465 -7.89 -15.18 27.67
C LYS A 465 -7.42 -16.16 26.61
N ALA A 466 -7.38 -17.46 26.90
CA ALA A 466 -7.01 -18.50 25.93
C ALA A 466 -8.00 -18.55 24.74
N ALA A 467 -9.30 -18.34 24.99
CA ALA A 467 -10.30 -18.25 23.93
C ALA A 467 -10.13 -16.97 23.08
N LEU A 468 -9.80 -15.83 23.70
CA LEU A 468 -9.50 -14.58 23.00
C LEU A 468 -8.19 -14.67 22.23
N GLU A 469 -7.15 -15.29 22.77
CA GLU A 469 -5.88 -15.53 22.09
C GLU A 469 -6.07 -16.48 20.90
N ALA A 470 -6.82 -17.57 21.07
CA ALA A 470 -7.18 -18.45 19.95
C ALA A 470 -8.02 -17.73 18.88
N GLN A 471 -8.92 -16.82 19.27
CA GLN A 471 -9.69 -16.00 18.32
C GLN A 471 -8.82 -14.91 17.67
N LEU A 472 -7.87 -14.33 18.39
CA LEU A 472 -6.92 -13.35 17.86
C LEU A 472 -5.89 -14.01 16.94
N GLU A 473 -5.46 -15.24 17.21
CA GLU A 473 -4.60 -16.03 16.31
C GLU A 473 -5.36 -16.44 15.05
N ARG A 474 -6.63 -16.84 15.16
CA ARG A 474 -7.51 -17.09 14.01
C ARG A 474 -7.78 -15.82 13.20
N ALA A 475 -8.00 -14.68 13.87
CA ALA A 475 -8.19 -13.39 13.21
C ALA A 475 -6.88 -12.84 12.61
N ALA A 476 -5.73 -13.06 13.25
CA ALA A 476 -4.41 -12.65 12.75
C ALA A 476 -3.99 -13.51 11.55
N SER A 477 -4.25 -14.82 11.58
CA SER A 477 -4.02 -15.71 10.44
C SER A 477 -5.00 -15.43 9.29
N ALA A 478 -6.25 -15.04 9.58
CA ALA A 478 -7.21 -14.57 8.57
C ALA A 478 -6.80 -13.21 7.95
N LYS A 479 -6.29 -12.26 8.74
CA LYS A 479 -5.77 -10.96 8.24
C LYS A 479 -4.54 -11.13 7.37
N LYS A 480 -3.63 -12.07 7.70
CA LYS A 480 -2.46 -12.39 6.87
C LYS A 480 -2.85 -13.00 5.51
N LYS A 481 -3.92 -13.81 5.46
CA LYS A 481 -4.46 -14.35 4.20
C LYS A 481 -5.23 -13.31 3.38
N GLY A 482 -5.94 -12.38 4.03
CA GLY A 482 -6.68 -11.29 3.37
C GLY A 482 -5.78 -10.25 2.70
N LEU A 483 -4.64 -9.89 3.32
CA LEU A 483 -3.68 -8.94 2.75
C LEU A 483 -2.95 -9.50 1.51
N ALA A 484 -2.58 -10.78 1.52
CA ALA A 484 -2.02 -11.44 0.34
C ALA A 484 -3.04 -11.47 -0.82
N GLY A 485 -4.29 -11.85 -0.53
CA GLY A 485 -5.38 -11.84 -1.53
C GLY A 485 -5.65 -10.46 -2.13
N LEU A 486 -5.67 -9.41 -1.30
CA LEU A 486 -5.89 -8.03 -1.76
C LEU A 486 -4.78 -7.55 -2.69
N SER A 487 -3.53 -7.91 -2.41
CA SER A 487 -2.38 -7.51 -3.25
C SER A 487 -2.37 -8.22 -4.61
N VAL A 488 -2.75 -9.50 -4.68
CA VAL A 488 -2.91 -10.23 -5.95
C VAL A 488 -4.08 -9.64 -6.75
N PHE A 489 -5.20 -9.32 -6.09
CA PHE A 489 -6.31 -8.65 -6.74
C PHE A 489 -5.92 -7.27 -7.28
N ALA A 490 -5.17 -6.48 -6.52
CA ALA A 490 -4.66 -5.18 -6.96
C ALA A 490 -3.69 -5.31 -8.14
N LEU A 491 -2.86 -6.36 -8.18
CA LEU A 491 -2.00 -6.66 -9.33
C LEU A 491 -2.82 -6.97 -10.58
N VAL A 492 -3.81 -7.87 -10.47
CA VAL A 492 -4.69 -8.24 -11.60
C VAL A 492 -5.47 -7.02 -12.09
N ALA A 493 -6.05 -6.23 -11.18
CA ALA A 493 -6.77 -5.00 -11.54
C ALA A 493 -5.85 -3.99 -12.24
N SER A 494 -4.60 -3.85 -11.78
CA SER A 494 -3.60 -2.98 -12.41
C SER A 494 -3.22 -3.45 -13.81
N LEU A 495 -3.08 -4.76 -14.04
CA LEU A 495 -2.84 -5.33 -15.35
C LEU A 495 -4.02 -5.14 -16.29
N VAL A 496 -5.26 -5.31 -15.82
CA VAL A 496 -6.47 -5.06 -16.61
C VAL A 496 -6.57 -3.58 -17.01
N LEU A 497 -6.33 -2.66 -16.08
CA LEU A 497 -6.30 -1.23 -16.36
C LEU A 497 -5.17 -0.85 -17.33
N ALA A 498 -3.98 -1.43 -17.16
CA ALA A 498 -2.86 -1.23 -18.08
C ALA A 498 -3.20 -1.76 -19.48
N GLY A 499 -3.86 -2.91 -19.59
CA GLY A 499 -4.37 -3.46 -20.85
C GLY A 499 -5.37 -2.52 -21.53
N ALA A 500 -6.41 -2.09 -20.82
CA ALA A 500 -7.40 -1.15 -21.36
C ALA A 500 -6.75 0.17 -21.80
N ALA A 501 -5.82 0.72 -21.02
CA ALA A 501 -5.08 1.93 -21.36
C ALA A 501 -4.20 1.72 -22.61
N CYS A 502 -3.46 0.62 -22.69
CA CYS A 502 -2.62 0.29 -23.85
C CYS A 502 -3.45 0.09 -25.12
N TRP A 503 -4.66 -0.48 -25.02
CA TRP A 503 -5.59 -0.64 -26.13
C TRP A 503 -6.08 0.72 -26.66
N LEU A 504 -6.47 1.62 -25.76
CA LEU A 504 -6.88 2.98 -26.15
C LEU A 504 -5.72 3.80 -26.74
N LEU A 505 -4.51 3.62 -26.21
CA LEU A 505 -3.31 4.30 -26.71
C LEU A 505 -2.87 3.76 -28.08
N SER A 506 -2.96 2.44 -28.31
CA SER A 506 -2.54 1.83 -29.58
C SER A 506 -3.36 2.36 -30.74
N GLY A 507 -4.67 2.54 -30.55
CA GLY A 507 -5.57 3.13 -31.53
C GLY A 507 -5.21 4.57 -31.92
N ARG A 508 -4.57 5.34 -31.03
CA ARG A 508 -4.11 6.73 -31.29
C ARG A 508 -2.72 6.78 -31.92
N VAL A 509 -1.80 5.93 -31.46
CA VAL A 509 -0.41 5.94 -31.92
C VAL A 509 -0.28 5.36 -33.32
N MET A 510 -1.01 4.29 -33.61
CA MET A 510 -0.99 3.59 -34.90
C MET A 510 -2.43 3.36 -35.37
N PRO A 511 -3.05 4.33 -36.05
CA PRO A 511 -4.35 4.12 -36.69
C PRO A 511 -4.24 3.01 -37.74
N ALA A 512 -5.24 2.12 -37.77
CA ALA A 512 -5.31 1.05 -38.76
C ALA A 512 -5.44 1.64 -40.18
N THR A 513 -4.96 0.88 -41.16
CA THR A 513 -5.06 1.24 -42.57
C THR A 513 -6.37 0.70 -43.13
N TYR A 514 -7.18 1.57 -43.71
CA TYR A 514 -8.45 1.21 -44.32
C TYR A 514 -8.38 1.44 -45.83
N LEU A 515 -9.11 0.61 -46.57
CA LEU A 515 -9.40 0.85 -47.98
C LEU A 515 -10.70 1.66 -48.05
N SER A 516 -10.70 2.76 -48.80
CA SER A 516 -11.93 3.45 -49.15
C SER A 516 -12.09 3.43 -50.66
N ALA A 517 -13.31 3.25 -51.15
CA ALA A 517 -13.61 3.25 -52.58
C ALA A 517 -14.72 4.25 -52.88
N VAL A 518 -14.61 4.94 -54.02
CA VAL A 518 -15.62 5.83 -54.57
C VAL A 518 -15.85 5.45 -56.02
N THR A 519 -17.12 5.32 -56.42
CA THR A 519 -17.47 4.98 -57.80
C THR A 519 -18.09 6.21 -58.45
N ILE A 520 -17.45 6.68 -59.52
CA ILE A 520 -18.04 7.66 -60.41
C ILE A 520 -18.60 6.95 -61.64
N ALA A 521 -19.72 7.43 -62.15
CA ALA A 521 -20.36 6.86 -63.32
C ALA A 521 -20.80 7.95 -64.29
N ILE A 522 -21.00 7.53 -65.53
CA ILE A 522 -21.70 8.32 -66.54
C ILE A 522 -23.16 8.53 -66.10
N ASP A 523 -23.63 9.78 -66.14
CA ASP A 523 -25.03 10.12 -65.84
C ASP A 523 -25.88 9.94 -67.10
N PRO A 524 -26.80 8.96 -67.14
CA PRO A 524 -27.55 8.64 -68.34
C PRO A 524 -28.57 9.71 -68.74
N ARG A 525 -28.98 10.62 -67.82
CA ARG A 525 -30.00 11.68 -68.08
C ARG A 525 -31.19 11.23 -68.96
N GLY A 526 -31.67 10.00 -68.77
CA GLY A 526 -32.82 9.44 -69.48
C GLY A 526 -32.54 8.76 -70.82
N ALA A 527 -31.28 8.66 -71.28
CA ALA A 527 -30.90 7.84 -72.44
C ALA A 527 -29.68 6.96 -72.10
N ASN A 528 -29.71 5.69 -72.50
CA ASN A 528 -28.55 4.81 -72.30
C ASN A 528 -27.39 5.30 -73.18
N PRO A 529 -26.20 5.54 -72.61
CA PRO A 529 -25.05 5.99 -73.38
C PRO A 529 -24.62 4.92 -74.40
N THR A 530 -24.18 5.36 -75.58
CA THR A 530 -23.66 4.44 -76.59
C THR A 530 -22.32 3.86 -76.15
N SER A 531 -21.92 2.70 -76.70
CA SER A 531 -20.62 2.10 -76.40
C SER A 531 -19.44 3.04 -76.68
N GLU A 532 -19.52 3.80 -77.77
CA GLU A 532 -18.52 4.82 -78.13
C GLU A 532 -18.46 5.97 -77.10
N GLN A 533 -19.61 6.40 -76.57
CA GLN A 533 -19.67 7.42 -75.51
C GLN A 533 -19.08 6.91 -74.21
N VAL A 534 -19.38 5.65 -73.85
CA VAL A 534 -18.85 4.99 -72.65
C VAL A 534 -17.32 4.88 -72.73
N GLU A 535 -16.79 4.41 -73.84
CA GLU A 535 -15.34 4.28 -74.06
C GLU A 535 -14.65 5.66 -74.04
N ALA A 536 -15.20 6.65 -74.74
CA ALA A 536 -14.67 8.01 -74.76
C ALA A 536 -14.72 8.67 -73.37
N TRP A 537 -15.80 8.46 -72.61
CA TRP A 537 -15.96 8.94 -71.24
C TRP A 537 -14.90 8.31 -70.32
N GLN A 538 -14.69 7.00 -70.41
CA GLN A 538 -13.74 6.28 -69.56
C GLN A 538 -12.30 6.71 -69.85
N GLY A 539 -11.90 6.68 -71.13
CA GLY A 539 -10.55 7.11 -71.54
C GLY A 539 -10.27 8.60 -71.30
N TYR A 540 -11.30 9.44 -71.17
CA TYR A 540 -11.15 10.81 -70.68
C TYR A 540 -10.81 10.85 -69.19
N HIS A 541 -11.56 10.14 -68.34
CA HIS A 541 -11.36 10.15 -66.88
C HIS A 541 -10.02 9.52 -66.48
N GLU A 542 -9.61 8.43 -67.13
CA GLU A 542 -8.31 7.80 -66.89
C GLU A 542 -7.14 8.77 -67.18
N ARG A 543 -7.22 9.56 -68.26
CA ARG A 543 -6.22 10.60 -68.55
C ARG A 543 -6.30 11.79 -67.60
N LEU A 544 -7.51 12.18 -67.19
CA LEU A 544 -7.73 13.33 -66.31
C LEU A 544 -7.08 13.14 -64.93
N LEU A 545 -6.99 11.90 -64.43
CA LEU A 545 -6.33 11.60 -63.15
C LEU A 545 -4.85 12.00 -63.13
N GLY A 546 -4.18 12.03 -64.30
CA GLY A 546 -2.79 12.45 -64.45
C GLY A 546 -2.60 13.93 -64.85
N ASP A 547 -3.67 14.67 -65.10
CA ASP A 547 -3.64 16.04 -65.61
C ASP A 547 -3.15 17.03 -64.52
N PRO A 548 -2.10 17.83 -64.78
CA PRO A 548 -1.64 18.88 -63.86
C PRO A 548 -2.74 19.84 -63.40
N GLN A 549 -3.65 20.25 -64.29
CA GLN A 549 -4.72 21.19 -63.94
C GLN A 549 -5.74 20.60 -62.97
N PHE A 550 -6.00 19.30 -63.12
CA PHE A 550 -6.85 18.56 -62.18
C PHE A 550 -6.18 18.49 -60.80
N LEU A 551 -4.90 18.14 -60.75
CA LEU A 551 -4.15 18.03 -59.50
C LEU A 551 -4.04 19.36 -58.76
N GLU A 552 -3.94 20.49 -59.46
CA GLU A 552 -4.02 21.83 -58.88
C GLU A 552 -5.36 22.09 -58.20
N LYS A 553 -6.47 21.83 -58.90
CA LYS A 553 -7.82 21.99 -58.34
C LYS A 553 -8.08 21.04 -57.17
N ALA A 554 -7.59 19.81 -57.26
CA ALA A 554 -7.69 18.83 -56.17
C ALA A 554 -6.91 19.30 -54.93
N ALA A 555 -5.66 19.75 -55.11
CA ALA A 555 -4.82 20.26 -54.01
C ALA A 555 -5.42 21.51 -53.34
N GLU A 556 -6.00 22.43 -54.12
CA GLU A 556 -6.69 23.61 -53.58
C GLU A 556 -7.89 23.19 -52.70
N ARG A 557 -8.69 22.22 -53.14
CA ARG A 557 -9.82 21.70 -52.36
C ARG A 557 -9.37 20.93 -51.12
N MET A 558 -8.29 20.15 -51.22
CA MET A 558 -7.69 19.45 -50.08
C MET A 558 -7.20 20.45 -49.03
N LYS A 559 -6.53 21.53 -49.45
CA LYS A 559 -6.10 22.64 -48.59
C LYS A 559 -7.29 23.31 -47.92
N ALA A 560 -8.35 23.61 -48.66
CA ALA A 560 -9.57 24.22 -48.12
C ALA A 560 -10.29 23.32 -47.10
N ARG A 561 -10.22 21.99 -47.27
CA ARG A 561 -10.75 20.99 -46.32
C ARG A 561 -9.82 20.70 -45.13
N GLY A 562 -8.65 21.34 -45.07
CA GLY A 562 -7.70 21.21 -43.96
C GLY A 562 -6.68 20.09 -44.09
N PHE A 563 -6.59 19.40 -45.24
CA PHE A 563 -5.59 18.38 -45.50
C PHE A 563 -4.25 19.02 -45.91
N LYS A 564 -3.51 19.55 -44.93
CA LYS A 564 -2.24 20.26 -45.17
C LYS A 564 -1.19 19.43 -45.92
N GLU A 565 -1.14 18.13 -45.64
CA GLU A 565 -0.24 17.17 -46.30
C GLU A 565 -0.54 16.98 -47.80
N LEU A 566 -1.74 17.35 -48.25
CA LEU A 566 -2.20 17.22 -49.64
C LEU A 566 -2.50 18.59 -50.25
N SER A 567 -1.83 19.64 -49.76
CA SER A 567 -2.12 21.01 -50.16
C SER A 567 -1.38 21.46 -51.43
N THR A 568 -0.48 20.64 -51.97
CA THR A 568 0.22 20.90 -53.23
C THR A 568 -0.12 19.85 -54.29
N PRO A 569 -0.06 20.19 -55.60
CA PRO A 569 -0.38 19.25 -56.67
C PRO A 569 0.55 18.02 -56.68
N SER A 570 1.83 18.22 -56.35
CA SER A 570 2.83 17.15 -56.24
C SER A 570 2.53 16.18 -55.11
N ASP A 571 2.04 16.68 -53.97
CA ASP A 571 1.70 15.82 -52.83
C ASP A 571 0.45 14.99 -53.13
N VAL A 572 -0.56 15.57 -53.77
CA VAL A 572 -1.76 14.85 -54.22
C VAL A 572 -1.37 13.75 -55.20
N ARG A 573 -0.60 14.08 -56.25
CA ARG A 573 -0.13 13.10 -57.23
C ARG A 573 0.59 11.94 -56.55
N ARG A 574 1.60 12.25 -55.74
CA ARG A 574 2.41 11.24 -55.03
C ARG A 574 1.56 10.37 -54.11
N HIS A 575 0.59 10.97 -53.41
CA HIS A 575 -0.29 10.24 -52.50
C HIS A 575 -1.15 9.22 -53.25
N PHE A 576 -1.77 9.62 -54.37
CA PHE A 576 -2.60 8.73 -55.17
C PHE A 576 -1.78 7.72 -56.00
N GLU A 577 -0.55 8.05 -56.41
CA GLU A 577 0.35 7.08 -57.05
C GLU A 577 0.79 5.95 -56.10
N VAL A 578 1.02 6.28 -54.81
CA VAL A 578 1.49 5.29 -53.83
C VAL A 578 0.34 4.49 -53.23
N PHE A 579 -0.79 5.14 -52.93
CA PHE A 579 -1.87 4.56 -52.14
C PHE A 579 -3.19 4.38 -52.90
N GLY A 580 -3.34 5.04 -54.05
CA GLY A 580 -4.52 4.95 -54.89
C GLY A 580 -4.46 3.77 -55.84
N ASP A 581 -5.62 3.28 -56.22
CA ASP A 581 -5.80 2.32 -57.31
C ASP A 581 -7.09 2.66 -58.07
N THR A 582 -7.13 2.35 -59.36
CA THR A 582 -8.23 2.72 -60.26
C THR A 582 -8.65 1.52 -61.06
N ALA A 583 -9.92 1.15 -60.95
CA ALA A 583 -10.50 0.03 -61.66
C ALA A 583 -11.81 0.45 -62.33
N SER A 584 -12.09 -0.10 -63.51
CA SER A 584 -13.36 0.06 -64.21
C SER A 584 -14.11 -1.27 -64.20
N PRO A 585 -14.93 -1.54 -63.16
CA PRO A 585 -15.61 -2.83 -63.00
C PRO A 585 -16.69 -3.06 -64.07
N SER A 586 -17.30 -1.98 -64.55
CA SER A 586 -18.36 -2.01 -65.56
C SER A 586 -18.14 -0.89 -66.60
N PRO A 587 -18.57 -1.06 -67.86
CA PRO A 587 -18.53 0.02 -68.84
C PRO A 587 -19.31 1.26 -68.34
N GLY A 588 -18.64 2.40 -68.29
CA GLY A 588 -19.24 3.67 -67.84
C GLY A 588 -19.15 3.91 -66.33
N GLU A 589 -18.40 3.06 -65.63
CA GLU A 589 -18.07 3.20 -64.21
C GLU A 589 -16.55 3.25 -64.04
N LEU A 590 -16.10 4.10 -63.13
CA LEU A 590 -14.72 4.17 -62.68
C LEU A 590 -14.71 4.20 -61.15
N THR A 591 -14.16 3.15 -60.55
CA THR A 591 -13.96 3.03 -59.12
C THR A 591 -12.54 3.44 -58.78
N ILE A 592 -12.42 4.48 -57.96
CA ILE A 592 -11.15 4.95 -57.42
C ILE A 592 -11.10 4.45 -55.98
N SER A 593 -10.08 3.68 -55.65
CA SER A 593 -9.83 3.24 -54.28
C SER A 593 -8.58 3.92 -53.71
N LEU A 594 -8.57 4.13 -52.40
CA LEU A 594 -7.49 4.78 -51.68
C LEU A 594 -7.24 4.04 -50.37
N ARG A 595 -5.99 3.65 -50.15
CA ARG A 595 -5.53 3.09 -48.88
C ARG A 595 -5.02 4.19 -47.98
N GLY A 596 -5.49 4.26 -46.74
CA GLY A 596 -5.07 5.34 -45.85
C GLY A 596 -5.29 5.05 -44.37
N ARG A 597 -4.64 5.84 -43.53
CA ARG A 597 -4.71 5.70 -42.08
C ARG A 597 -6.00 6.32 -41.53
N GLY A 598 -6.84 5.48 -40.93
CA GLY A 598 -8.16 5.82 -40.41
C GLY A 598 -9.24 5.90 -41.48
N GLY A 599 -10.34 5.17 -41.29
CA GLY A 599 -11.46 5.07 -42.25
C GLY A 599 -12.05 6.44 -42.61
N ASP A 600 -12.57 7.19 -41.63
CA ASP A 600 -13.21 8.49 -41.85
C ASP A 600 -12.30 9.53 -42.51
N ARG A 601 -11.00 9.48 -42.22
CA ARG A 601 -10.03 10.41 -42.83
C ARG A 601 -9.83 10.03 -44.30
N THR A 602 -9.62 8.75 -44.58
CA THR A 602 -9.37 8.22 -45.93
C THR A 602 -10.58 8.43 -46.83
N ALA A 603 -11.78 8.14 -46.34
CA ALA A 603 -13.04 8.39 -47.05
C ALA A 603 -13.22 9.88 -47.40
N ARG A 604 -12.96 10.81 -46.46
CA ARG A 604 -13.07 12.25 -46.73
C ARG A 604 -12.03 12.77 -47.73
N ILE A 605 -10.81 12.24 -47.71
CA ILE A 605 -9.78 12.55 -48.71
C ILE A 605 -10.28 12.12 -50.08
N LEU A 606 -10.69 10.85 -50.21
CA LEU A 606 -11.17 10.29 -51.46
C LEU A 606 -12.43 11.00 -51.99
N GLU A 607 -13.38 11.34 -51.10
CA GLU A 607 -14.57 12.11 -51.46
C GLU A 607 -14.21 13.51 -51.97
N THR A 608 -13.27 14.19 -51.32
CA THR A 608 -12.81 15.52 -51.75
C THR A 608 -12.16 15.45 -53.13
N TYR A 609 -11.35 14.41 -53.37
CA TYR A 609 -10.72 14.14 -54.66
C TYR A 609 -11.74 13.84 -55.76
N ALA A 610 -12.68 12.93 -55.51
CA ALA A 610 -13.74 12.60 -56.46
C ALA A 610 -14.64 13.81 -56.78
N THR A 611 -14.96 14.63 -55.77
CA THR A 611 -15.76 15.85 -55.99
C THR A 611 -14.99 16.86 -56.84
N ALA A 612 -13.67 16.97 -56.69
CA ALA A 612 -12.83 17.80 -57.56
C ALA A 612 -12.84 17.27 -59.00
N LEU A 613 -12.72 15.94 -59.16
CA LEU A 613 -12.69 15.26 -60.45
C LEU A 613 -14.00 15.46 -61.21
N VAL A 614 -15.14 15.16 -60.56
CA VAL A 614 -16.48 15.34 -61.12
C VAL A 614 -16.76 16.81 -61.47
N SER A 615 -16.34 17.74 -60.59
CA SER A 615 -16.51 19.18 -60.83
C SER A 615 -15.74 19.64 -62.06
N LEU A 616 -14.50 19.17 -62.25
CA LEU A 616 -13.69 19.52 -63.42
C LEU A 616 -14.24 18.85 -64.69
N ALA A 617 -14.51 17.55 -64.65
CA ALA A 617 -15.03 16.77 -65.77
C ALA A 617 -16.36 17.32 -66.30
N ASN A 618 -17.23 17.82 -65.41
CA ASN A 618 -18.48 18.45 -65.81
C ASN A 618 -18.27 19.88 -66.34
N SER A 619 -17.27 20.62 -65.86
CA SER A 619 -16.95 21.97 -66.38
C SER A 619 -16.36 21.95 -67.79
N THR A 620 -15.67 20.87 -68.16
CA THR A 620 -15.06 20.67 -69.50
C THR A 620 -15.95 19.83 -70.42
N ARG A 621 -17.17 19.48 -69.99
CA ARG A 621 -18.08 18.57 -70.70
C ARG A 621 -18.32 18.96 -72.15
N ASP A 622 -18.54 20.24 -72.40
CA ASP A 622 -18.89 20.73 -73.75
C ASP A 622 -17.71 20.67 -74.73
N MET A 623 -16.48 20.50 -74.23
CA MET A 623 -15.26 20.32 -75.02
C MET A 623 -14.96 18.83 -75.32
N ARG A 624 -15.68 17.90 -74.68
CA ARG A 624 -15.48 16.46 -74.86
C ARG A 624 -16.37 15.93 -76.00
N SER A 625 -15.89 14.89 -76.69
CA SER A 625 -16.63 14.27 -77.81
C SER A 625 -17.91 13.57 -77.35
N ASP A 626 -17.90 12.99 -76.15
CA ASP A 626 -19.03 12.23 -75.60
C ASP A 626 -20.14 13.12 -75.01
N LYS A 627 -19.82 14.38 -74.65
CA LYS A 627 -20.70 15.37 -73.99
C LYS A 627 -21.47 14.83 -72.76
N SER A 628 -21.01 13.74 -72.16
CA SER A 628 -21.74 13.05 -71.09
C SER A 628 -21.37 13.64 -69.74
N SER A 629 -22.38 13.81 -68.88
CA SER A 629 -22.16 14.25 -67.50
C SER A 629 -21.65 13.11 -66.63
N THR A 630 -20.93 13.48 -65.58
CA THR A 630 -20.38 12.54 -64.60
C THR A 630 -21.04 12.77 -63.26
N VAL A 631 -21.39 11.69 -62.57
CA VAL A 631 -21.98 11.69 -61.23
C VAL A 631 -21.19 10.76 -60.30
N ILE A 632 -21.29 11.01 -58.99
CA ILE A 632 -20.78 10.09 -57.97
C ILE A 632 -21.88 9.05 -57.75
N ALA A 633 -21.70 7.84 -58.28
CA ALA A 633 -22.66 6.75 -58.18
C ALA A 633 -22.66 6.12 -56.78
N ALA A 634 -21.48 5.91 -56.21
CA ALA A 634 -21.29 5.50 -54.82
C ALA A 634 -20.34 6.48 -54.13
N ARG A 635 -20.74 6.99 -52.96
CA ARG A 635 -19.89 7.89 -52.16
C ARG A 635 -18.68 7.13 -51.61
N ALA A 636 -17.65 7.88 -51.27
CA ALA A 636 -16.47 7.29 -50.64
C ALA A 636 -16.86 6.70 -49.28
N GLU A 637 -16.85 5.38 -49.17
CA GLU A 637 -17.06 4.65 -47.93
C GLU A 637 -15.79 3.87 -47.61
N ALA A 638 -15.42 3.83 -46.32
CA ALA A 638 -14.31 3.00 -45.88
C ALA A 638 -14.83 1.60 -45.62
N ASP A 639 -14.08 0.58 -46.05
CA ASP A 639 -14.40 -0.80 -45.74
C ASP A 639 -14.49 -0.99 -44.21
N GLU A 640 -15.43 -1.82 -43.76
CA GLU A 640 -15.66 -2.09 -42.33
C GLU A 640 -14.42 -2.76 -41.71
N GLN A 641 -13.71 -3.56 -42.52
CA GLN A 641 -12.53 -4.28 -42.08
C GLN A 641 -11.24 -3.51 -42.42
N PRO A 642 -10.34 -3.27 -41.44
CA PRO A 642 -9.04 -2.67 -41.74
C PRO A 642 -8.21 -3.64 -42.59
N LEU A 643 -7.58 -3.12 -43.65
CA LEU A 643 -6.69 -3.88 -44.52
C LEU A 643 -5.44 -4.34 -43.77
N GLU A 644 -4.90 -3.45 -42.93
CA GLU A 644 -3.78 -3.74 -42.05
C GLU A 644 -4.07 -3.15 -40.66
N ASP A 645 -4.07 -4.01 -39.64
CA ASP A 645 -4.23 -3.58 -38.25
C ASP A 645 -2.93 -3.80 -37.44
N PRO A 646 -1.98 -2.86 -37.48
CA PRO A 646 -0.77 -2.93 -36.66
C PRO A 646 -1.07 -2.72 -35.16
N ARG A 647 -2.30 -2.37 -34.79
CA ARG A 647 -2.65 -2.06 -33.39
C ARG A 647 -2.44 -3.26 -32.49
N MET A 648 -2.65 -4.48 -32.97
CA MET A 648 -2.43 -5.69 -32.16
C MET A 648 -0.95 -5.89 -31.81
N ALA A 649 -0.05 -5.70 -32.79
CA ALA A 649 1.39 -5.82 -32.55
C ALA A 649 1.89 -4.71 -31.59
N VAL A 650 1.45 -3.47 -31.83
CA VAL A 650 1.81 -2.30 -31.02
C VAL A 650 1.20 -2.39 -29.61
N PHE A 651 -0.03 -2.86 -29.50
CA PHE A 651 -0.69 -3.18 -28.24
C PHE A 651 0.10 -4.23 -27.47
N GLY A 652 0.47 -5.34 -28.11
CA GLY A 652 1.28 -6.40 -27.49
C GLY A 652 2.61 -5.87 -26.95
N ALA A 653 3.31 -5.03 -27.73
CA ALA A 653 4.56 -4.41 -27.30
C ALA A 653 4.36 -3.44 -26.12
N MET A 654 3.38 -2.53 -26.19
CA MET A 654 3.09 -1.57 -25.12
C MET A 654 2.60 -2.27 -23.84
N PHE A 655 1.67 -3.22 -23.99
CA PHE A 655 1.14 -3.99 -22.87
C PHE A 655 2.21 -4.87 -22.24
N GLY A 656 3.10 -5.47 -23.02
CA GLY A 656 4.24 -6.22 -22.51
C GLY A 656 5.18 -5.35 -21.66
N ALA A 657 5.53 -4.16 -22.15
CA ALA A 657 6.36 -3.21 -21.40
C ALA A 657 5.65 -2.69 -20.13
N ALA A 658 4.37 -2.33 -20.23
CA ALA A 658 3.57 -1.87 -19.10
C ALA A 658 3.39 -2.98 -18.04
N SER A 659 3.11 -4.21 -18.46
CA SER A 659 2.97 -5.38 -17.58
C SER A 659 4.28 -5.69 -16.87
N ALA A 660 5.42 -5.62 -17.57
CA ALA A 660 6.73 -5.78 -16.96
C ALA A 660 6.98 -4.74 -15.86
N LEU A 661 6.61 -3.47 -16.11
CA LEU A 661 6.75 -2.40 -15.12
C LEU A 661 5.82 -2.58 -13.92
N VAL A 662 4.57 -3.00 -14.15
CA VAL A 662 3.62 -3.35 -13.09
C VAL A 662 4.13 -4.53 -12.26
N LEU A 663 4.70 -5.56 -12.88
CA LEU A 663 5.30 -6.69 -12.18
C LEU A 663 6.54 -6.28 -11.37
N ILE A 664 7.43 -5.46 -11.93
CA ILE A 664 8.61 -4.95 -11.22
C ILE A 664 8.19 -4.14 -9.99
N THR A 665 7.24 -3.21 -10.14
CA THR A 665 6.74 -2.40 -9.03
C THR A 665 6.04 -3.26 -7.97
N PHE A 666 5.25 -4.25 -8.39
CA PHE A 666 4.65 -5.22 -7.49
C PHE A 666 5.69 -6.01 -6.70
N VAL A 667 6.75 -6.52 -7.35
CA VAL A 667 7.85 -7.23 -6.68
C VAL A 667 8.57 -6.32 -5.68
N LEU A 668 8.81 -5.05 -6.02
CA LEU A 668 9.44 -4.08 -5.12
C LEU A 668 8.56 -3.78 -3.89
N VAL A 669 7.25 -3.59 -4.09
CA VAL A 669 6.28 -3.38 -3.00
C VAL A 669 6.18 -4.63 -2.13
N TRP A 670 6.10 -5.81 -2.75
CA TRP A 670 6.05 -7.09 -2.04
C TRP A 670 7.30 -7.31 -1.18
N ARG A 671 8.50 -7.03 -1.72
CA ARG A 671 9.75 -7.09 -0.95
C ARG A 671 9.75 -6.10 0.23
N LYS A 672 9.17 -4.90 0.07
CA LYS A 672 9.09 -3.90 1.13
C LYS A 672 8.11 -4.32 2.24
N VAL A 673 6.93 -4.83 1.87
CA VAL A 673 5.93 -5.34 2.82
C VAL A 673 6.47 -6.54 3.61
N GLY A 674 7.19 -7.44 2.93
CA GLY A 674 7.86 -8.59 3.57
C GLY A 674 8.83 -8.17 4.68
N LYS A 675 9.65 -7.12 4.44
CA LYS A 675 10.60 -6.59 5.43
C LYS A 675 9.92 -5.94 6.64
N THR A 676 8.79 -5.26 6.45
CA THR A 676 8.07 -4.63 7.58
C THR A 676 7.35 -5.63 8.47
N SER A 677 6.95 -6.80 7.92
CA SER A 677 6.26 -7.82 8.69
C SER A 677 7.19 -8.62 9.62
N THR A 678 8.49 -8.72 9.30
CA THR A 678 9.48 -9.39 10.16
C THR A 678 9.89 -8.50 11.33
N ALA A 679 10.03 -7.19 11.11
CA ALA A 679 10.34 -6.23 12.18
C ALA A 679 9.26 -6.16 13.28
N ALA A 680 7.98 -6.33 12.94
CA ALA A 680 6.89 -6.30 13.92
C ALA A 680 6.75 -7.58 14.75
N ALA A 681 7.33 -8.71 14.31
CA ALA A 681 7.29 -9.97 15.05
C ALA A 681 8.38 -10.07 16.13
N GLY A 682 9.51 -9.37 15.96
CA GLY A 682 10.63 -9.37 16.91
C GLY A 682 10.40 -8.58 18.20
N VAL A 683 9.40 -7.68 18.26
CA VAL A 683 9.17 -6.80 19.41
C VAL A 683 8.26 -7.42 20.48
N ARG A 684 7.58 -8.54 20.20
CA ARG A 684 6.59 -9.14 21.13
C ARG A 684 7.06 -10.34 21.94
N GLY A 685 8.29 -10.83 21.72
CA GLY A 685 8.83 -12.01 22.41
C GLY A 685 9.74 -11.72 23.60
N GLY A 686 9.83 -10.48 24.08
CA GLY A 686 10.88 -10.06 25.02
C GLY A 686 10.45 -9.66 26.43
N SER A 687 9.23 -9.96 26.90
CA SER A 687 8.75 -9.42 28.19
C SER A 687 8.25 -10.44 29.23
N GLU A 688 8.55 -11.73 29.13
CA GLU A 688 8.05 -12.74 30.10
C GLU A 688 9.11 -13.41 31.00
N ASP A 689 10.41 -13.14 30.84
CA ASP A 689 11.47 -13.84 31.61
C ASP A 689 12.14 -13.02 32.74
N GLU A 690 11.54 -11.91 33.20
CA GLU A 690 12.06 -11.17 34.37
C GLU A 690 11.31 -11.57 35.66
N ALA A 691 11.29 -12.88 35.95
CA ALA A 691 10.96 -13.38 37.29
C ALA A 691 12.19 -13.27 38.18
N VAL A 692 12.20 -12.25 39.03
CA VAL A 692 13.16 -11.99 40.10
C VAL A 692 13.33 -13.25 40.97
N LEU A 693 14.41 -13.99 40.73
CA LEU A 693 14.88 -15.08 41.56
C LEU A 693 15.66 -14.46 42.73
N ILE A 694 15.04 -14.40 43.90
CA ILE A 694 15.68 -13.98 45.16
C ILE A 694 16.60 -15.12 45.60
N ASP A 695 17.90 -14.88 45.49
CA ASP A 695 18.99 -15.78 45.88
C ASP A 695 19.04 -15.93 47.41
N LEU A 696 18.87 -17.15 47.91
CA LEU A 696 19.15 -17.54 49.30
C LEU A 696 20.43 -18.40 49.30
N PRO A 697 21.42 -18.12 50.17
CA PRO A 697 22.68 -18.84 50.16
C PRO A 697 22.53 -20.23 50.80
N GLY A 698 22.63 -21.27 49.96
CA GLY A 698 22.62 -22.68 50.36
C GLY A 698 24.04 -23.26 50.48
N GLU A 699 24.37 -23.60 51.72
CA GLU A 699 25.15 -24.74 52.22
C GLU A 699 25.79 -25.71 51.22
N ALA A 700 27.05 -26.05 51.50
CA ALA A 700 27.91 -26.89 50.71
C ALA A 700 27.71 -28.41 50.93
N ALA A 701 28.04 -29.16 49.85
CA ALA A 701 28.53 -30.55 49.78
C ALA A 701 27.49 -31.71 49.76
N PRO A 702 27.86 -32.92 49.28
CA PRO A 702 28.74 -33.25 48.13
C PRO A 702 28.25 -34.44 47.25
N ALA A 703 28.88 -34.55 46.06
CA ALA A 703 29.37 -35.74 45.34
C ALA A 703 28.49 -36.97 44.99
N GLU A 704 28.89 -37.62 43.88
CA GLU A 704 28.44 -38.90 43.28
C GLU A 704 27.12 -38.79 42.46
N ALA A 705 26.98 -39.32 41.25
CA ALA A 705 27.58 -40.50 40.63
C ALA A 705 27.56 -40.46 39.09
N GLU A 706 28.25 -41.46 38.54
CA GLU A 706 28.60 -41.77 37.15
C GLU A 706 27.44 -41.91 36.13
N ALA A 707 27.77 -41.50 34.89
CA ALA A 707 27.57 -42.16 33.58
C ALA A 707 26.63 -43.42 33.49
N PRO A 708 25.92 -43.67 32.35
CA PRO A 708 26.63 -44.01 31.11
C PRO A 708 26.02 -43.60 29.75
N ARG A 709 26.98 -43.52 28.82
CA ARG A 709 26.90 -43.51 27.35
C ARG A 709 25.89 -44.53 26.80
N LYS A 710 25.05 -44.10 25.83
CA LYS A 710 24.39 -45.00 24.89
C LYS A 710 25.21 -45.14 23.61
N MET A 711 25.63 -46.38 23.36
CA MET A 711 26.13 -46.89 22.09
C MET A 711 25.04 -46.79 21.02
N THR A 712 25.42 -46.30 19.85
CA THR A 712 24.77 -46.59 18.58
C THR A 712 25.50 -47.75 17.90
N ALA A 713 24.75 -48.77 17.46
CA ALA A 713 25.22 -49.78 16.54
C ALA A 713 24.08 -50.25 15.63
N ARG A 714 24.36 -50.14 14.33
CA ARG A 714 23.82 -50.83 13.15
C ARG A 714 22.31 -50.85 12.90
#